data_AF-A0A672KXE1-F1
#
_entry.id   AF-A0A672KXE1-F1
#
_cell.length_a   1.000
_cell.length_b   1.000
_cell.length_c   1.000
_cell.angle_alpha   90.00
_cell.angle_beta   90.00
_cell.angle_gamma   90.00
#
_symmetry.space_group_name_H-M   'P 1'
#
loop_
_entity.id
_entity.type
_entity.pdbx_description
1 polymer ?
#
loop_
_entity_poly.entity_id
_entity_poly.type
_entity_poly.pdbx_seq_one_letter_code
_entity_poly.pdbx_strand_id
1 'polypeptide(L)'
;EDSSGSCGLALILYYCQEKYSSHVVDVSSEAQRKFSHDSVFAFLHAYGLLMQGEEMLDAIQELEQLKERGDVSLGVLMALVYAHKKRPNPDRDVIQELDGRVKEERKTASPKALYYAGMLLWLLGRNDKAREYVDRMIKISSGSKEGIVLKGWIDLRSNKDAYAKKSGKYFDEALKEKSLLLQRDKNNLEALRMLALHSLCREGDVGECVNQLSNLISNLDIQEPNNPELFYRMSLAFTRVCGRAEKVLQHTHRMVERAFAQASSDSELATEMGYQLVLLGRVKEAMKWYKTAMTLDEGSVSALIGIIRCQLMEGHIEDAEQQLEFLAEIQQSIGKSGELLYLRALLAVKKRRPPDEATNLLNDTVDTHFSVLQGLPLSVEYFEKLDPDFLLEIAKEYLALSPAPAPGQPPAPQLQHCASVLDTVVKVVPGLLQAVFLMAKVRFQSGDIEAAQSSLQHCLDQNPAHADAHLLMAQIHLVQGNFKLSSQSLELCLSHNFEIREHPLYHLIKAQAQRKMGQLQEAIQTLQMAMSLCAVKRVGSSTKRQSKRVELSSADCVSVFLELAEALWLNGEQHEAAKMMQDAINEFTGTPEELRVTIANADLALMRGDTELALSMLRNITPEQPYYIQAKEKMADIYLNHRKEKRLYVSCYRDLVDKLPSPHTFLLLGDAYMTIQEPELAIEVYEQALKKNPKDGAVASKIGKALVKTHNYVKAINYYEAALKSGQQNFLRYDLADLLMKLRQYERCEKVLQEALTHDPGEKHCEMGTSSVQVNVCVCVFEQVMLELAQLYLTLDDVEACQQQCSAILKNDPVNESATLMMADLMFRKQDYEQAVFHFQQLLERKPDNYPTLSRLIDLLRRAGKLEEVPRFLEMAEKHSSRAKFEPGYNYCKGLYLWYTGEPNDGLRHFNKARKDNDWGQNAVYNMIEICLNPDNETIGGEVFENLDGDVGNSTEKQESEQLAVRTAEKLLKELKPQTPAGHVQLRILENYCYLATKQKANVERALNVFIEIANSEKDHVPALLAMATAYMILKQTPRARNQLKRIAKMNWNIIDADEFEKSWLLLADIYIQSGKYDMAGELLKRCLRHNKSCCKAYEYMGYIMEKEQSFRDAAMNYEMAWKYSNQTNPTIGYKLAFNYLKAKRHVDAIDVCHKVLDAHPNYPRIRKDILDKARAALRS
;
A
#
# COMPACT_ATOMS: atom_id res chain seq x y z
N GLU A 1 -32.91 -46.77 -19.35
CA GLU A 1 -32.44 -47.79 -20.31
C GLU A 1 -31.41 -47.21 -21.30
N ASP A 2 -31.55 -45.95 -21.76
CA ASP A 2 -30.54 -45.26 -22.59
C ASP A 2 -29.20 -44.94 -21.88
N SER A 3 -29.13 -45.01 -20.55
CA SER A 3 -27.95 -44.66 -19.75
C SER A 3 -26.84 -45.70 -19.79
N SER A 4 -27.19 -47.00 -19.89
CA SER A 4 -26.22 -48.10 -19.92
C SER A 4 -25.46 -48.22 -21.25
N GLY A 5 -26.09 -47.79 -22.37
CA GLY A 5 -25.45 -47.78 -23.68
C GLY A 5 -24.35 -46.71 -23.81
N SER A 6 -24.59 -45.50 -23.29
CA SER A 6 -23.60 -44.42 -23.37
C SER A 6 -22.32 -44.68 -22.56
N CYS A 7 -22.41 -45.36 -21.41
CA CYS A 7 -21.24 -45.74 -20.60
C CYS A 7 -20.40 -46.81 -21.29
N GLY A 8 -21.04 -47.82 -21.89
CA GLY A 8 -20.33 -48.84 -22.69
C GLY A 8 -19.60 -48.22 -23.89
N LEU A 9 -20.22 -47.24 -24.56
CA LEU A 9 -19.60 -46.54 -25.68
C LEU A 9 -18.36 -45.74 -25.28
N ALA A 10 -18.42 -45.00 -24.17
CA ALA A 10 -17.27 -44.22 -23.68
C ALA A 10 -16.09 -45.12 -23.29
N LEU A 11 -16.37 -46.26 -22.66
CA LEU A 11 -15.36 -47.26 -22.27
C LEU A 11 -14.70 -47.90 -23.50
N ILE A 12 -15.48 -48.29 -24.52
CA ILE A 12 -14.96 -48.84 -25.77
C ILE A 12 -14.09 -47.79 -26.49
N LEU A 13 -14.51 -46.52 -26.52
CA LEU A 13 -13.74 -45.44 -27.12
C LEU A 13 -12.42 -45.16 -26.40
N TYR A 14 -12.38 -45.32 -25.07
CA TYR A 14 -11.14 -45.25 -24.30
C TYR A 14 -10.18 -46.38 -24.69
N TYR A 15 -10.65 -47.63 -24.72
CA TYR A 15 -9.81 -48.75 -25.15
C TYR A 15 -9.32 -48.62 -26.61
N CYS A 16 -10.15 -48.04 -27.49
CA CYS A 16 -9.74 -47.70 -28.85
C CYS A 16 -8.61 -46.66 -28.90
N GLN A 17 -8.59 -45.68 -27.99
CA GLN A 17 -7.56 -44.62 -27.94
C GLN A 17 -6.22 -45.14 -27.44
N GLU A 18 -6.24 -46.00 -26.42
CA GLU A 18 -5.06 -46.63 -25.85
C GLU A 18 -4.59 -47.87 -26.63
N LYS A 19 -5.28 -48.18 -27.75
CA LYS A 19 -4.99 -49.29 -28.68
C LYS A 19 -5.09 -50.70 -28.06
N TYR A 20 -5.93 -50.88 -27.04
CA TYR A 20 -6.23 -52.18 -26.45
C TYR A 20 -7.27 -52.95 -27.27
N SER A 21 -6.86 -53.45 -28.44
CA SER A 21 -7.75 -54.03 -29.45
C SER A 21 -8.47 -55.30 -29.01
N SER A 22 -7.92 -56.10 -28.08
CA SER A 22 -8.59 -57.26 -27.46
C SER A 22 -9.81 -56.86 -26.65
N HIS A 23 -9.67 -55.91 -25.74
CA HIS A 23 -10.77 -55.44 -24.90
C HIS A 23 -11.81 -54.63 -25.66
N VAL A 24 -11.42 -53.96 -26.75
CA VAL A 24 -12.40 -53.36 -27.68
C VAL A 24 -13.33 -54.43 -28.23
N VAL A 25 -12.82 -55.58 -28.68
CA VAL A 25 -13.63 -56.69 -29.20
C VAL A 25 -14.49 -57.31 -28.11
N ASP A 26 -13.92 -57.62 -26.95
CA ASP A 26 -14.66 -58.25 -25.84
C ASP A 26 -15.82 -57.38 -25.34
N VAL A 27 -15.55 -56.10 -25.06
CA VAL A 27 -16.54 -55.16 -24.50
C VAL A 27 -17.59 -54.76 -25.55
N SER A 28 -17.18 -54.60 -26.81
CA SER A 28 -18.14 -54.33 -27.89
C SER A 28 -19.01 -55.56 -28.21
N SER A 29 -18.48 -56.78 -28.10
CA SER A 29 -19.28 -58.02 -28.25
C SER A 29 -20.30 -58.18 -27.11
N GLU A 30 -19.93 -57.81 -25.88
CA GLU A 30 -20.84 -57.80 -24.74
C GLU A 30 -21.91 -56.71 -24.89
N ALA A 31 -21.52 -55.53 -25.39
CA ALA A 31 -22.45 -54.44 -25.70
C ALA A 31 -23.41 -54.80 -26.84
N GLN A 32 -22.97 -55.52 -27.88
CA GLN A 32 -23.83 -56.03 -28.95
C GLN A 32 -24.87 -57.03 -28.43
N ARG A 33 -24.50 -57.92 -27.50
CA ARG A 33 -25.45 -58.87 -26.87
C ARG A 33 -26.54 -58.14 -26.08
N LYS A 34 -26.22 -56.99 -25.47
CA LYS A 34 -27.15 -56.17 -24.69
C LYS A 34 -27.97 -55.19 -25.54
N PHE A 35 -27.40 -54.67 -26.63
CA PHE A 35 -27.98 -53.64 -27.49
C PHE A 35 -27.92 -54.04 -28.97
N SER A 36 -28.57 -55.15 -29.33
CA SER A 36 -28.51 -55.77 -30.67
C SER A 36 -29.05 -54.89 -31.81
N HIS A 37 -29.80 -53.83 -31.50
CA HIS A 37 -30.36 -52.90 -32.50
C HIS A 37 -29.42 -51.72 -32.85
N ASP A 38 -28.40 -51.43 -32.03
CA ASP A 38 -27.53 -50.27 -32.24
C ASP A 38 -26.31 -50.61 -33.11
N SER A 39 -26.24 -49.98 -34.28
CA SER A 39 -25.16 -50.17 -35.25
C SER A 39 -23.80 -49.61 -34.83
N VAL A 40 -23.74 -48.77 -33.79
CA VAL A 40 -22.50 -48.15 -33.33
C VAL A 40 -21.59 -49.18 -32.65
N PHE A 41 -22.14 -50.07 -31.81
CA PHE A 41 -21.36 -51.13 -31.17
C PHE A 41 -20.89 -52.19 -32.18
N ALA A 42 -21.71 -52.47 -33.20
CA ALA A 42 -21.31 -53.31 -34.33
C ALA A 42 -20.14 -52.72 -35.12
N PHE A 43 -20.18 -51.41 -35.37
CA PHE A 43 -19.08 -50.70 -36.04
C PHE A 43 -17.78 -50.67 -35.22
N LEU A 44 -17.86 -50.44 -33.91
CA LEU A 44 -16.69 -50.42 -33.02
C LEU A 44 -16.08 -51.81 -32.80
N HIS A 45 -16.90 -52.86 -32.78
CA HIS A 45 -16.44 -54.25 -32.77
C HIS A 45 -15.66 -54.58 -34.04
N ALA A 46 -16.25 -54.28 -35.21
CA ALA A 46 -15.57 -54.49 -36.49
C ALA A 46 -14.28 -53.66 -36.62
N TYR A 47 -14.23 -52.47 -36.01
CA TYR A 47 -12.98 -51.70 -35.87
C TYR A 47 -11.95 -52.41 -34.98
N GLY A 48 -12.36 -52.96 -33.83
CA GLY A 48 -11.49 -53.75 -32.94
C GLY A 48 -10.86 -54.95 -33.66
N LEU A 49 -11.67 -55.74 -34.36
CA LEU A 49 -11.22 -56.89 -35.17
C LEU A 49 -10.24 -56.45 -36.27
N LEU A 50 -10.53 -55.34 -36.94
CA LEU A 50 -9.68 -54.76 -37.97
C LEU A 50 -8.31 -54.30 -37.44
N MET A 51 -8.23 -53.88 -36.18
CA MET A 51 -6.98 -53.48 -35.53
C MET A 51 -6.17 -54.66 -34.96
N GLN A 52 -6.81 -55.79 -34.63
CA GLN A 52 -6.12 -57.03 -34.25
C GLN A 52 -5.39 -57.68 -35.43
N GLY A 53 -5.96 -57.58 -36.64
CA GLY A 53 -5.31 -58.00 -37.89
C GLY A 53 -5.35 -59.51 -38.19
N GLU A 54 -5.65 -60.36 -37.20
CA GLU A 54 -5.76 -61.82 -37.38
C GLU A 54 -7.10 -62.26 -38.03
N GLU A 55 -8.21 -61.53 -37.77
CA GLU A 55 -9.58 -61.83 -38.27
C GLU A 55 -10.07 -60.78 -39.29
N MET A 56 -9.23 -60.43 -40.27
CA MET A 56 -9.54 -59.34 -41.22
C MET A 56 -10.73 -59.64 -42.16
N LEU A 57 -11.01 -60.91 -42.46
CA LEU A 57 -12.16 -61.29 -43.31
C LEU A 57 -13.49 -61.12 -42.58
N ASP A 58 -13.54 -61.48 -41.30
CA ASP A 58 -14.73 -61.37 -40.45
C ASP A 58 -15.07 -59.89 -40.19
N ALA A 59 -14.06 -59.06 -39.96
CA ALA A 59 -14.24 -57.60 -39.86
C ALA A 59 -14.84 -56.98 -41.13
N ILE A 60 -14.47 -57.47 -42.32
CA ILE A 60 -15.01 -56.97 -43.60
C ILE A 60 -16.44 -57.43 -43.80
N GLN A 61 -16.77 -58.67 -43.43
CA GLN A 61 -18.13 -59.19 -43.49
C GLN A 61 -19.07 -58.42 -42.54
N GLU A 62 -18.64 -58.10 -41.32
CA GLU A 62 -19.42 -57.25 -40.39
C GLU A 62 -19.60 -55.82 -40.93
N LEU A 63 -18.55 -55.23 -41.50
CA LEU A 63 -18.64 -53.89 -42.10
C LEU A 63 -19.55 -53.86 -43.33
N GLU A 64 -19.57 -54.90 -44.17
CA GLU A 64 -20.47 -54.98 -45.33
C GLU A 64 -21.95 -54.97 -44.93
N GLN A 65 -22.31 -55.61 -43.81
CA GLN A 65 -23.67 -55.63 -43.28
C GLN A 65 -24.13 -54.26 -42.75
N LEU A 66 -23.19 -53.39 -42.38
CA LEU A 66 -23.46 -52.06 -41.81
C LEU A 66 -23.46 -50.93 -42.87
N LYS A 67 -23.16 -51.26 -44.14
CA LYS A 67 -22.91 -50.29 -45.22
C LYS A 67 -24.09 -49.36 -45.53
N GLU A 68 -25.33 -49.79 -45.28
CA GLU A 68 -26.55 -49.01 -45.58
C GLU A 68 -27.18 -48.34 -44.34
N ARG A 69 -26.58 -48.46 -43.14
CA ARG A 69 -27.12 -47.86 -41.92
C ARG A 69 -26.64 -46.41 -41.76
N GLY A 70 -27.54 -45.46 -42.03
CA GLY A 70 -27.21 -44.04 -42.24
C GLY A 70 -26.50 -43.27 -41.12
N ASP A 71 -26.49 -43.75 -39.87
CA ASP A 71 -25.78 -43.08 -38.77
C ASP A 71 -24.28 -43.43 -38.70
N VAL A 72 -23.87 -44.56 -39.29
CA VAL A 72 -22.46 -45.05 -39.28
C VAL A 72 -21.93 -45.37 -40.68
N SER A 73 -22.79 -45.28 -41.71
CA SER A 73 -22.50 -45.65 -43.11
C SER A 73 -21.21 -45.02 -43.65
N LEU A 74 -20.98 -43.73 -43.40
CA LEU A 74 -19.79 -43.03 -43.86
C LEU A 74 -18.51 -43.56 -43.18
N GLY A 75 -18.58 -43.84 -41.88
CA GLY A 75 -17.47 -44.45 -41.12
C GLY A 75 -17.18 -45.88 -41.58
N VAL A 76 -18.22 -46.68 -41.83
CA VAL A 76 -18.13 -48.05 -42.34
C VAL A 76 -17.48 -48.10 -43.72
N LEU A 77 -17.92 -47.26 -44.66
CA LEU A 77 -17.33 -47.18 -46.00
C LEU A 77 -15.84 -46.81 -45.94
N MET A 78 -15.45 -45.91 -45.04
CA MET A 78 -14.06 -45.52 -44.85
C MET A 78 -13.22 -46.63 -44.18
N ALA A 79 -13.81 -47.38 -43.24
CA ALA A 79 -13.20 -48.55 -42.62
C ALA A 79 -12.99 -49.67 -43.66
N LEU A 80 -13.95 -49.93 -44.55
CA LEU A 80 -13.83 -50.88 -45.66
C LEU A 80 -12.69 -50.48 -46.60
N VAL A 81 -12.60 -49.20 -46.99
CA VAL A 81 -11.48 -48.69 -47.82
C VAL A 81 -10.14 -48.93 -47.12
N TYR A 82 -10.06 -48.74 -45.81
CA TYR A 82 -8.83 -49.00 -45.05
C TYR A 82 -8.51 -50.51 -45.01
N ALA A 83 -9.51 -51.35 -44.76
CA ALA A 83 -9.38 -52.81 -44.70
C ALA A 83 -8.86 -53.38 -46.04
N HIS A 84 -9.47 -53.00 -47.17
CA HIS A 84 -9.04 -53.42 -48.50
C HIS A 84 -7.65 -52.89 -48.88
N LYS A 85 -7.25 -51.71 -48.40
CA LYS A 85 -5.88 -51.17 -48.59
C LYS A 85 -4.82 -51.89 -47.76
N LYS A 86 -5.19 -52.48 -46.61
CA LYS A 86 -4.28 -53.21 -45.71
C LYS A 86 -4.13 -54.70 -46.06
N ARG A 87 -4.97 -55.26 -46.93
CA ARG A 87 -4.83 -56.64 -47.42
C ARG A 87 -3.50 -56.82 -48.18
N PRO A 88 -2.87 -58.00 -48.11
CA PRO A 88 -1.61 -58.29 -48.81
C PRO A 88 -1.73 -58.12 -50.34
N ASN A 89 -2.92 -58.36 -50.93
CA ASN A 89 -3.25 -58.05 -52.33
C ASN A 89 -4.47 -57.11 -52.42
N PRO A 90 -4.27 -55.79 -52.57
CA PRO A 90 -5.37 -54.83 -52.63
C PRO A 90 -6.04 -54.83 -54.01
N ASP A 91 -7.36 -55.07 -54.05
CA ASP A 91 -8.18 -54.92 -55.25
C ASP A 91 -8.45 -53.43 -55.52
N ARG A 92 -7.81 -52.90 -56.56
CA ARG A 92 -7.82 -51.47 -56.87
C ARG A 92 -9.17 -51.00 -57.39
N ASP A 93 -9.93 -51.86 -58.07
CA ASP A 93 -11.21 -51.50 -58.67
C ASP A 93 -12.28 -51.35 -57.57
N VAL A 94 -12.30 -52.27 -56.61
CA VAL A 94 -13.17 -52.21 -55.42
C VAL A 94 -12.83 -51.00 -54.54
N ILE A 95 -11.54 -50.69 -54.35
CA ILE A 95 -11.12 -49.50 -53.61
C ILE A 95 -11.60 -48.22 -54.31
N GLN A 96 -11.49 -48.14 -55.64
CA GLN A 96 -11.91 -46.98 -56.42
C GLN A 96 -13.43 -46.78 -56.39
N GLU A 97 -14.21 -47.88 -56.44
CA GLU A 97 -15.66 -47.85 -56.28
C GLU A 97 -16.06 -47.35 -54.88
N LEU A 98 -15.45 -47.90 -53.82
CA LEU A 98 -15.71 -47.48 -52.45
C LEU A 98 -15.30 -46.02 -52.18
N ASP A 99 -14.14 -45.58 -52.67
CA ASP A 99 -13.70 -44.18 -52.59
C ASP A 99 -14.64 -43.23 -53.37
N GLY A 100 -15.27 -43.71 -54.45
CA GLY A 100 -16.35 -43.02 -55.17
C GLY A 100 -17.60 -42.86 -54.30
N ARG A 101 -18.08 -43.95 -53.68
CA ARG A 101 -19.25 -43.94 -52.79
C ARG A 101 -19.06 -43.07 -51.54
N VAL A 102 -17.86 -43.06 -50.94
CA VAL A 102 -17.53 -42.16 -49.81
C VAL A 102 -17.69 -40.69 -50.21
N LYS A 103 -17.33 -40.30 -51.44
CA LYS A 103 -17.48 -38.92 -51.92
C LYS A 103 -18.95 -38.52 -52.12
N GLU A 104 -19.80 -39.46 -52.52
CA GLU A 104 -21.23 -39.25 -52.70
C GLU A 104 -21.94 -39.14 -51.34
N GLU A 105 -21.73 -40.10 -50.44
CA GLU A 105 -22.31 -40.05 -49.09
C GLU A 105 -21.84 -38.85 -48.27
N ARG A 106 -20.59 -38.39 -48.45
CA ARG A 106 -20.09 -37.17 -47.78
C ARG A 106 -20.91 -35.92 -48.13
N LYS A 107 -21.68 -35.90 -49.23
CA LYS A 107 -22.56 -34.77 -49.57
C LYS A 107 -23.87 -34.79 -48.79
N THR A 108 -24.38 -35.98 -48.45
CA THR A 108 -25.69 -36.21 -47.82
C THR A 108 -25.61 -36.68 -46.36
N ALA A 109 -24.40 -36.83 -45.80
CA ALA A 109 -24.16 -37.38 -44.47
C ALA A 109 -24.81 -36.59 -43.31
N SER A 110 -25.37 -37.34 -42.34
CA SER A 110 -25.90 -36.80 -41.09
C SER A 110 -24.77 -36.31 -40.16
N PRO A 111 -25.05 -35.44 -39.16
CA PRO A 111 -24.06 -35.04 -38.17
C PRO A 111 -23.44 -36.22 -37.41
N LYS A 112 -24.20 -37.27 -37.12
CA LYS A 112 -23.71 -38.50 -36.47
C LYS A 112 -22.78 -39.30 -37.38
N ALA A 113 -23.10 -39.43 -38.65
CA ALA A 113 -22.22 -40.09 -39.63
C ALA A 113 -20.89 -39.34 -39.81
N LEU A 114 -20.91 -37.99 -39.79
CA LEU A 114 -19.71 -37.16 -39.80
C LEU A 114 -18.88 -37.30 -38.51
N TYR A 115 -19.54 -37.44 -37.35
CA TYR A 115 -18.88 -37.67 -36.07
C TYR A 115 -18.11 -39.00 -36.05
N TYR A 116 -18.75 -40.11 -36.38
CA TYR A 116 -18.10 -41.43 -36.37
C TYR A 116 -17.03 -41.57 -37.47
N ALA A 117 -17.20 -40.91 -38.62
CA ALA A 117 -16.15 -40.83 -39.64
C ALA A 117 -14.93 -40.01 -39.18
N GLY A 118 -15.16 -38.87 -38.49
CA GLY A 118 -14.10 -38.07 -37.89
C GLY A 118 -13.36 -38.82 -36.78
N MET A 119 -14.11 -39.54 -35.94
CA MET A 119 -13.59 -40.39 -34.87
C MET A 119 -12.71 -41.53 -35.42
N LEU A 120 -13.18 -42.26 -36.43
CA LEU A 120 -12.39 -43.31 -37.08
C LEU A 120 -11.07 -42.76 -37.66
N LEU A 121 -11.12 -41.63 -38.37
CA LEU A 121 -9.92 -40.99 -38.93
C LEU A 121 -8.93 -40.57 -37.85
N TRP A 122 -9.42 -40.09 -36.71
CA TRP A 122 -8.60 -39.74 -35.55
C TRP A 122 -7.94 -40.97 -34.93
N LEU A 123 -8.70 -42.05 -34.71
CA LEU A 123 -8.18 -43.32 -34.20
C LEU A 123 -7.12 -43.94 -35.14
N LEU A 124 -7.26 -43.74 -36.46
CA LEU A 124 -6.27 -44.13 -37.47
C LEU A 124 -5.07 -43.16 -37.59
N GLY A 125 -4.98 -42.12 -36.74
CA GLY A 125 -3.88 -41.15 -36.69
C GLY A 125 -3.91 -40.07 -37.78
N ARG A 126 -4.99 -39.94 -38.55
CA ARG A 126 -5.15 -38.95 -39.63
C ARG A 126 -5.81 -37.67 -39.13
N ASN A 127 -5.18 -37.02 -38.15
CA ASN A 127 -5.74 -35.88 -37.38
C ASN A 127 -6.21 -34.70 -38.25
N ASP A 128 -5.47 -34.33 -39.31
CA ASP A 128 -5.85 -33.20 -40.18
C ASP A 128 -7.13 -33.48 -40.97
N LYS A 129 -7.30 -34.72 -41.46
CA LYS A 129 -8.56 -35.13 -42.13
C LYS A 129 -9.68 -35.27 -41.12
N ALA A 130 -9.43 -35.86 -39.95
CA ALA A 130 -10.43 -35.99 -38.88
C ALA A 130 -11.04 -34.62 -38.52
N ARG A 131 -10.20 -33.59 -38.38
CA ARG A 131 -10.62 -32.21 -38.11
C ARG A 131 -11.59 -31.67 -39.15
N GLU A 132 -11.35 -31.87 -40.45
CA GLU A 132 -12.26 -31.40 -41.51
C GLU A 132 -13.69 -31.95 -41.37
N TYR A 133 -13.82 -33.23 -40.99
CA TYR A 133 -15.14 -33.86 -40.83
C TYR A 133 -15.85 -33.36 -39.57
N VAL A 134 -15.10 -33.18 -38.48
CA VAL A 134 -15.64 -32.66 -37.20
C VAL A 134 -16.01 -31.17 -37.32
N ASP A 135 -15.22 -30.35 -38.01
CA ASP A 135 -15.56 -28.93 -38.27
C ASP A 135 -16.83 -28.80 -39.12
N ARG A 136 -16.99 -29.67 -40.13
CA ARG A 136 -18.20 -29.71 -40.94
C ARG A 136 -19.41 -30.16 -40.12
N MET A 137 -19.25 -31.13 -39.22
CA MET A 137 -20.30 -31.53 -38.27
C MET A 137 -20.71 -30.36 -37.36
N ILE A 138 -19.76 -29.66 -36.74
CA ILE A 138 -20.02 -28.53 -35.84
C ILE A 138 -20.76 -27.41 -36.58
N LYS A 139 -20.39 -27.15 -37.84
CA LYS A 139 -21.04 -26.14 -38.69
C LYS A 139 -22.49 -26.50 -39.05
N ILE A 140 -22.79 -27.78 -39.24
CA ILE A 140 -24.16 -28.26 -39.56
C ILE A 140 -25.04 -28.31 -38.30
N SER A 141 -24.47 -28.69 -37.16
CA SER A 141 -25.19 -28.92 -35.89
C SER A 141 -25.15 -27.74 -34.90
N SER A 142 -24.68 -26.57 -35.34
CA SER A 142 -24.57 -25.34 -34.53
C SER A 142 -23.99 -25.58 -33.13
N GLY A 143 -22.81 -26.21 -33.04
CA GLY A 143 -22.11 -26.37 -31.76
C GLY A 143 -22.44 -27.62 -30.94
N SER A 144 -22.65 -28.78 -31.60
CA SER A 144 -22.78 -30.06 -30.87
C SER A 144 -21.59 -30.28 -29.91
N LYS A 145 -21.91 -30.52 -28.62
CA LYS A 145 -20.94 -30.73 -27.52
C LYS A 145 -19.97 -31.88 -27.83
N GLU A 146 -20.47 -32.97 -28.41
CA GLU A 146 -19.68 -34.16 -28.78
C GLU A 146 -18.62 -33.83 -29.85
N GLY A 147 -18.97 -32.98 -30.82
CA GLY A 147 -18.05 -32.51 -31.87
C GLY A 147 -16.96 -31.60 -31.33
N ILE A 148 -17.28 -30.70 -30.39
CA ILE A 148 -16.31 -29.80 -29.75
C ILE A 148 -15.31 -30.59 -28.90
N VAL A 149 -15.79 -31.58 -28.13
CA VAL A 149 -14.93 -32.47 -27.34
C VAL A 149 -14.02 -33.30 -28.23
N LEU A 150 -14.54 -33.93 -29.29
CA LEU A 150 -13.73 -34.69 -30.24
C LEU A 150 -12.69 -33.80 -30.95
N LYS A 151 -13.03 -32.57 -31.30
CA LYS A 151 -12.08 -31.58 -31.84
C LYS A 151 -10.98 -31.22 -30.83
N GLY A 152 -11.35 -31.04 -29.56
CA GLY A 152 -10.41 -30.83 -28.46
C GLY A 152 -9.37 -31.95 -28.37
N TRP A 153 -9.81 -33.21 -28.42
CA TRP A 153 -8.93 -34.37 -28.41
C TRP A 153 -8.06 -34.50 -29.67
N ILE A 154 -8.60 -34.23 -30.86
CA ILE A 154 -7.84 -34.22 -32.13
C ILE A 154 -6.73 -33.16 -32.09
N ASP A 155 -7.03 -31.96 -31.60
CA ASP A 155 -6.06 -30.85 -31.53
C ASP A 155 -5.02 -31.08 -30.43
N LEU A 156 -5.41 -31.67 -29.29
CA LEU A 156 -4.49 -32.05 -28.21
C LEU A 156 -3.48 -33.11 -28.65
N ARG A 157 -3.93 -34.14 -29.38
CA ARG A 157 -3.07 -35.25 -29.88
C ARG A 157 -2.40 -34.92 -31.21
N SER A 158 -2.51 -33.68 -31.69
CA SER A 158 -1.75 -33.21 -32.85
C SER A 158 -0.39 -32.69 -32.38
N ASN A 159 0.71 -33.15 -32.99
CA ASN A 159 2.09 -32.68 -32.72
C ASN A 159 2.34 -31.21 -33.16
N LYS A 160 1.33 -30.33 -33.06
CA LYS A 160 1.37 -28.93 -33.51
C LYS A 160 0.97 -28.02 -32.35
N ASP A 161 1.95 -27.36 -31.73
CA ASP A 161 1.81 -26.46 -30.55
C ASP A 161 0.70 -25.41 -30.66
N ALA A 162 0.48 -24.87 -31.85
CA ALA A 162 -0.53 -23.84 -32.08
C ALA A 162 -1.97 -24.35 -31.88
N TYR A 163 -2.21 -25.66 -32.02
CA TYR A 163 -3.52 -26.29 -31.84
C TYR A 163 -3.69 -26.84 -30.41
N ALA A 164 -2.64 -27.37 -29.79
CA ALA A 164 -2.66 -27.78 -28.38
C ALA A 164 -2.97 -26.62 -27.42
N LYS A 165 -2.47 -25.40 -27.69
CA LYS A 165 -2.84 -24.22 -26.89
C LYS A 165 -4.32 -23.81 -27.04
N LYS A 166 -4.96 -24.19 -28.16
CA LYS A 166 -6.38 -23.92 -28.42
C LYS A 166 -7.28 -25.01 -27.83
N SER A 167 -6.79 -26.24 -27.68
CA SER A 167 -7.58 -27.36 -27.15
C SER A 167 -8.05 -27.12 -25.71
N GLY A 168 -7.22 -26.49 -24.87
CA GLY A 168 -7.60 -26.07 -23.52
C GLY A 168 -8.87 -25.21 -23.51
N LYS A 169 -9.02 -24.27 -24.46
CA LYS A 169 -10.24 -23.45 -24.58
C LYS A 169 -11.47 -24.27 -24.96
N TYR A 170 -11.32 -25.31 -25.79
CA TYR A 170 -12.44 -26.17 -26.18
C TYR A 170 -12.87 -27.08 -25.02
N PHE A 171 -11.90 -27.57 -24.22
CA PHE A 171 -12.20 -28.28 -22.99
C PHE A 171 -12.80 -27.34 -21.95
N ASP A 172 -12.29 -26.12 -21.76
CA ASP A 172 -12.87 -25.10 -20.87
C ASP A 172 -14.30 -24.71 -21.30
N GLU A 173 -14.55 -24.60 -22.61
CA GLU A 173 -15.89 -24.34 -23.15
C GLU A 173 -16.85 -25.51 -22.93
N ALA A 174 -16.33 -26.75 -22.91
CA ALA A 174 -17.08 -27.95 -22.52
C ALA A 174 -17.19 -28.12 -20.98
N LEU A 175 -16.25 -27.58 -20.20
CA LEU A 175 -16.12 -27.71 -18.75
C LEU A 175 -16.74 -26.52 -17.98
N LYS A 176 -17.12 -25.42 -18.64
CA LYS A 176 -17.85 -24.29 -18.06
C LYS A 176 -19.16 -24.71 -17.37
N GLU A 177 -19.66 -25.91 -17.65
CA GLU A 177 -20.64 -26.62 -16.83
C GLU A 177 -19.94 -27.68 -15.95
N LYS A 178 -19.22 -27.25 -14.90
CA LYS A 178 -18.45 -28.09 -13.93
C LYS A 178 -19.30 -29.22 -13.29
N SER A 179 -20.63 -29.17 -13.42
CA SER A 179 -21.60 -30.06 -12.77
C SER A 179 -22.08 -31.27 -13.57
N LEU A 180 -21.86 -31.35 -14.89
CA LEU A 180 -22.55 -32.34 -15.75
C LEU A 180 -21.71 -33.58 -16.14
N LEU A 181 -20.38 -33.50 -16.18
CA LEU A 181 -19.51 -34.68 -16.39
C LEU A 181 -19.51 -35.60 -15.16
N LEU A 182 -19.55 -35.01 -13.95
CA LEU A 182 -19.64 -35.71 -12.66
C LEU A 182 -21.00 -36.40 -12.42
N GLN A 183 -22.05 -36.00 -13.14
CA GLN A 183 -23.36 -36.67 -13.06
C GLN A 183 -23.47 -37.90 -13.96
N ARG A 184 -22.54 -38.09 -14.91
CA ARG A 184 -22.69 -39.11 -15.96
C ARG A 184 -21.81 -40.35 -15.79
N ASP A 185 -20.63 -40.24 -15.18
CA ASP A 185 -19.81 -41.42 -14.80
C ASP A 185 -18.89 -41.12 -13.60
N LYS A 186 -19.19 -41.70 -12.43
CA LYS A 186 -18.40 -41.54 -11.20
C LYS A 186 -17.11 -42.37 -11.17
N ASN A 187 -16.96 -43.31 -12.11
CA ASN A 187 -15.93 -44.36 -12.06
C ASN A 187 -14.83 -44.20 -13.13
N ASN A 188 -14.78 -43.08 -13.86
CA ASN A 188 -13.75 -42.86 -14.88
C ASN A 188 -12.41 -42.49 -14.22
N LEU A 189 -11.41 -43.37 -14.38
CA LEU A 189 -10.08 -43.24 -13.77
C LEU A 189 -9.33 -41.96 -14.18
N GLU A 190 -9.35 -41.59 -15.46
CA GLU A 190 -8.61 -40.42 -15.94
C GLU A 190 -9.29 -39.11 -15.54
N ALA A 191 -10.63 -39.10 -15.44
CA ALA A 191 -11.36 -37.96 -14.89
C ALA A 191 -11.05 -37.74 -13.41
N LEU A 192 -11.00 -38.82 -12.61
CA LEU A 192 -10.59 -38.77 -11.21
C LEU A 192 -9.13 -38.32 -11.04
N ARG A 193 -8.22 -38.81 -11.90
CA ARG A 193 -6.81 -38.38 -11.95
C ARG A 193 -6.69 -36.88 -12.23
N MET A 194 -7.41 -36.36 -13.22
CA MET A 194 -7.37 -34.94 -13.58
C MET A 194 -8.02 -34.05 -12.52
N LEU A 195 -9.08 -34.51 -11.84
CA LEU A 195 -9.69 -33.78 -10.72
C LEU A 195 -8.72 -33.71 -9.53
N ALA A 196 -8.08 -34.82 -9.17
CA ALA A 196 -7.05 -34.83 -8.13
C ALA A 196 -5.89 -33.90 -8.50
N LEU A 197 -5.38 -33.94 -9.75
CA LEU A 197 -4.34 -33.02 -10.21
C LEU A 197 -4.80 -31.55 -10.20
N HIS A 198 -6.06 -31.27 -10.54
CA HIS A 198 -6.61 -29.91 -10.47
C HIS A 198 -6.63 -29.38 -9.03
N SER A 199 -7.15 -30.18 -8.10
CA SER A 199 -7.18 -29.81 -6.66
C SER A 199 -5.78 -29.54 -6.12
N LEU A 200 -4.79 -30.34 -6.53
CA LEU A 200 -3.39 -30.19 -6.09
C LEU A 200 -2.69 -28.99 -6.76
N CYS A 201 -2.78 -28.85 -8.09
CA CYS A 201 -2.01 -27.86 -8.83
C CYS A 201 -2.62 -26.46 -8.84
N ARG A 202 -3.95 -26.34 -8.83
CA ARG A 202 -4.67 -25.06 -8.95
C ARG A 202 -5.20 -24.56 -7.62
N GLU A 203 -5.90 -25.42 -6.88
CA GLU A 203 -6.56 -25.06 -5.63
C GLU A 203 -5.60 -25.14 -4.44
N GLY A 204 -4.61 -26.05 -4.48
CA GLY A 204 -3.66 -26.28 -3.38
C GLY A 204 -4.27 -27.05 -2.21
N ASP A 205 -5.48 -27.62 -2.36
CA ASP A 205 -6.17 -28.37 -1.31
C ASP A 205 -5.70 -29.83 -1.27
N VAL A 206 -4.79 -30.09 -0.33
CA VAL A 206 -4.25 -31.43 -0.07
C VAL A 206 -5.34 -32.38 0.45
N GLY A 207 -6.34 -31.88 1.19
CA GLY A 207 -7.40 -32.69 1.77
C GLY A 207 -8.31 -33.28 0.71
N GLU A 208 -8.81 -32.43 -0.20
CA GLU A 208 -9.65 -32.88 -1.30
C GLU A 208 -8.89 -33.75 -2.29
N CYS A 209 -7.62 -33.42 -2.57
CA CYS A 209 -6.75 -34.28 -3.39
C CYS A 209 -6.63 -35.70 -2.82
N VAL A 210 -6.43 -35.85 -1.50
CA VAL A 210 -6.33 -37.17 -0.84
C VAL A 210 -7.65 -37.95 -0.93
N ASN A 211 -8.80 -37.28 -0.83
CA ASN A 211 -10.10 -37.91 -1.02
C ASN A 211 -10.25 -38.46 -2.45
N GLN A 212 -9.90 -37.64 -3.45
CA GLN A 212 -9.96 -38.04 -4.85
C GLN A 212 -8.94 -39.14 -5.21
N LEU A 213 -7.74 -39.10 -4.63
CA LEU A 213 -6.74 -40.17 -4.76
C LEU A 213 -7.21 -41.48 -4.13
N SER A 214 -7.88 -41.43 -2.97
CA SER A 214 -8.45 -42.62 -2.34
C SER A 214 -9.55 -43.24 -3.21
N ASN A 215 -10.40 -42.39 -3.80
CA ASN A 215 -11.40 -42.82 -4.78
C ASN A 215 -10.75 -43.42 -6.03
N LEU A 216 -9.66 -42.83 -6.52
CA LEU A 216 -8.90 -43.34 -7.66
C LEU A 216 -8.32 -44.73 -7.37
N ILE A 217 -7.65 -44.91 -6.21
CA ILE A 217 -7.07 -46.19 -5.80
C ILE A 217 -8.15 -47.26 -5.67
N SER A 218 -9.29 -46.95 -5.04
CA SER A 218 -10.39 -47.92 -4.91
C SER A 218 -11.00 -48.32 -6.25
N ASN A 219 -11.14 -47.39 -7.21
CA ASN A 219 -11.62 -47.71 -8.55
C ASN A 219 -10.58 -48.48 -9.37
N LEU A 220 -9.28 -48.17 -9.22
CA LEU A 220 -8.21 -48.94 -9.84
C LEU A 220 -8.21 -50.39 -9.35
N ASP A 221 -8.43 -50.58 -8.04
CA ASP A 221 -8.51 -51.92 -7.45
C ASP A 221 -9.70 -52.74 -7.96
N ILE A 222 -10.80 -52.07 -8.31
CA ILE A 222 -12.00 -52.72 -8.85
C ILE A 222 -11.84 -52.99 -10.35
N GLN A 223 -11.29 -52.05 -11.12
CA GLN A 223 -11.24 -52.12 -12.58
C GLN A 223 -10.00 -52.84 -13.12
N GLU A 224 -8.83 -52.61 -12.53
CA GLU A 224 -7.53 -53.07 -13.06
C GLU A 224 -6.61 -53.61 -11.94
N PRO A 225 -7.00 -54.69 -11.21
CA PRO A 225 -6.26 -55.14 -10.03
C PRO A 225 -4.87 -55.74 -10.31
N ASN A 226 -4.56 -56.16 -11.56
CA ASN A 226 -3.34 -56.93 -11.90
C ASN A 226 -2.38 -56.18 -12.85
N ASN A 227 -2.48 -54.85 -12.95
CA ASN A 227 -1.67 -54.05 -13.87
C ASN A 227 -0.68 -53.13 -13.11
N PRO A 228 0.54 -53.59 -12.81
CA PRO A 228 1.50 -52.82 -12.01
C PRO A 228 1.96 -51.51 -12.69
N GLU A 229 2.08 -51.52 -14.01
CA GLU A 229 2.49 -50.35 -14.80
C GLU A 229 1.45 -49.21 -14.71
N LEU A 230 0.16 -49.55 -14.63
CA LEU A 230 -0.89 -48.55 -14.50
C LEU A 230 -0.88 -47.89 -13.11
N PHE A 231 -0.71 -48.67 -12.03
CA PHE A 231 -0.55 -48.11 -10.68
C PHE A 231 0.66 -47.18 -10.59
N TYR A 232 1.77 -47.57 -11.22
CA TYR A 232 2.97 -46.76 -11.30
C TYR A 232 2.71 -45.44 -12.06
N ARG A 233 2.25 -45.50 -13.32
CA ARG A 233 1.99 -44.30 -14.14
C ARG A 233 0.99 -43.35 -13.49
N MET A 234 -0.08 -43.87 -12.90
CA MET A 234 -1.09 -43.01 -12.27
C MET A 234 -0.57 -42.31 -11.01
N SER A 235 0.48 -42.82 -10.38
CA SER A 235 1.09 -42.21 -9.18
C SER A 235 2.12 -41.12 -9.48
N LEU A 236 2.86 -41.22 -10.61
CA LEU A 236 4.06 -40.42 -10.91
C LEU A 236 3.83 -38.90 -10.86
N ALA A 237 2.81 -38.41 -11.57
CA ALA A 237 2.51 -36.98 -11.62
C ALA A 237 2.22 -36.39 -10.23
N PHE A 238 1.55 -37.14 -9.36
CA PHE A 238 1.30 -36.71 -7.98
C PHE A 238 2.60 -36.69 -7.16
N THR A 239 3.44 -37.70 -7.30
CA THR A 239 4.72 -37.76 -6.59
C THR A 239 5.60 -36.56 -6.91
N ARG A 240 5.68 -36.14 -8.18
CA ARG A 240 6.52 -35.00 -8.59
C ARG A 240 5.94 -33.64 -8.21
N VAL A 241 4.60 -33.49 -8.17
CA VAL A 241 3.95 -32.18 -7.94
C VAL A 241 3.55 -31.93 -6.48
N CYS A 242 3.47 -32.97 -5.64
CA CYS A 242 2.91 -32.87 -4.28
C CYS A 242 3.64 -31.94 -3.28
N GLY A 243 4.82 -31.41 -3.60
CA GLY A 243 5.54 -30.50 -2.72
C GLY A 243 5.89 -31.10 -1.36
N ARG A 244 6.14 -32.42 -1.31
CA ARG A 244 6.40 -33.22 -0.10
C ARG A 244 5.23 -33.30 0.89
N ALA A 245 4.00 -33.14 0.43
CA ALA A 245 2.82 -33.38 1.25
C ALA A 245 2.77 -34.85 1.70
N GLU A 246 2.99 -35.09 2.99
CA GLU A 246 3.14 -36.44 3.56
C GLU A 246 1.93 -37.35 3.24
N LYS A 247 0.71 -36.82 3.37
CA LYS A 247 -0.52 -37.59 3.10
C LYS A 247 -0.60 -38.05 1.64
N VAL A 248 -0.32 -37.16 0.69
CA VAL A 248 -0.36 -37.50 -0.75
C VAL A 248 0.71 -38.55 -1.06
N LEU A 249 1.93 -38.37 -0.55
CA LEU A 249 3.03 -39.33 -0.70
C LEU A 249 2.73 -40.70 -0.08
N GLN A 250 2.05 -40.77 1.06
CA GLN A 250 1.63 -42.05 1.64
C GLN A 250 0.66 -42.81 0.72
N HIS A 251 -0.24 -42.11 0.03
CA HIS A 251 -1.17 -42.73 -0.92
C HIS A 251 -0.47 -43.17 -2.22
N THR A 252 0.42 -42.36 -2.79
CA THR A 252 1.21 -42.76 -3.97
C THR A 252 2.17 -43.89 -3.64
N HIS A 253 2.75 -43.91 -2.44
CA HIS A 253 3.62 -44.99 -1.96
C HIS A 253 2.89 -46.33 -1.89
N ARG A 254 1.64 -46.35 -1.43
CA ARG A 254 0.81 -47.58 -1.45
C ARG A 254 0.54 -48.09 -2.87
N MET A 255 0.37 -47.18 -3.84
CA MET A 255 0.18 -47.57 -5.24
C MET A 255 1.44 -48.24 -5.81
N VAL A 256 2.62 -47.67 -5.56
CA VAL A 256 3.89 -48.22 -6.04
C VAL A 256 4.27 -49.50 -5.28
N GLU A 257 4.01 -49.58 -3.97
CA GLU A 257 4.22 -50.79 -3.17
C GLU A 257 3.38 -51.95 -3.71
N ARG A 258 2.11 -51.69 -4.07
CA ARG A 258 1.24 -52.68 -4.71
C ARG A 258 1.74 -53.08 -6.10
N ALA A 259 2.21 -52.12 -6.90
CA ALA A 259 2.81 -52.42 -8.20
C ALA A 259 4.06 -53.32 -8.06
N PHE A 260 4.93 -53.02 -7.10
CA PHE A 260 6.14 -53.81 -6.83
C PHE A 260 5.82 -55.21 -6.30
N ALA A 261 4.78 -55.36 -5.47
CA ALA A 261 4.33 -56.67 -5.01
C ALA A 261 3.85 -57.58 -6.15
N GLN A 262 3.37 -56.99 -7.26
CA GLN A 262 2.94 -57.71 -8.46
C GLN A 262 4.09 -57.96 -9.44
N ALA A 263 5.03 -57.00 -9.56
CA ALA A 263 6.19 -57.06 -10.44
C ALA A 263 7.50 -56.88 -9.65
N SER A 264 7.86 -57.86 -8.83
CA SER A 264 9.00 -57.78 -7.90
C SER A 264 10.38 -57.80 -8.57
N SER A 265 10.44 -58.05 -9.88
CA SER A 265 11.68 -58.05 -10.67
C SER A 265 12.00 -56.71 -11.34
N ASP A 266 11.10 -55.73 -11.24
CA ASP A 266 11.27 -54.45 -11.92
C ASP A 266 12.14 -53.48 -11.10
N SER A 267 13.26 -53.06 -11.69
CA SER A 267 14.21 -52.11 -11.08
C SER A 267 13.64 -50.69 -11.03
N GLU A 268 12.80 -50.29 -12.00
CA GLU A 268 12.25 -48.92 -12.06
C GLU A 268 11.28 -48.66 -10.88
N LEU A 269 10.46 -49.65 -10.53
CA LEU A 269 9.57 -49.55 -9.36
C LEU A 269 10.36 -49.45 -8.05
N ALA A 270 11.48 -50.18 -7.92
CA ALA A 270 12.35 -50.11 -6.75
C ALA A 270 13.07 -48.76 -6.63
N THR A 271 13.47 -48.14 -7.75
CA THR A 271 14.06 -46.78 -7.72
C THR A 271 13.04 -45.71 -7.36
N GLU A 272 11.80 -45.80 -7.84
CA GLU A 272 10.71 -44.89 -7.46
C GLU A 272 10.35 -45.00 -5.97
N MET A 273 10.32 -46.23 -5.41
CA MET A 273 10.14 -46.45 -3.97
C MET A 273 11.24 -45.75 -3.15
N GLY A 274 12.49 -45.84 -3.61
CA GLY A 274 13.61 -45.11 -3.04
C GLY A 274 13.39 -43.59 -3.09
N TYR A 275 12.97 -43.06 -4.24
CA TYR A 275 12.75 -41.62 -4.44
C TYR A 275 11.63 -41.05 -3.55
N GLN A 276 10.49 -41.74 -3.44
CA GLN A 276 9.40 -41.33 -2.56
C GLN A 276 9.82 -41.30 -1.08
N LEU A 277 10.67 -42.24 -0.65
CA LEU A 277 11.23 -42.23 0.70
C LEU A 277 12.21 -41.09 0.93
N VAL A 278 12.96 -40.65 -0.11
CA VAL A 278 13.75 -39.42 -0.05
C VAL A 278 12.85 -38.20 0.14
N LEU A 279 11.73 -38.09 -0.59
CA LEU A 279 10.76 -37.00 -0.43
C LEU A 279 10.13 -36.97 0.98
N LEU A 280 9.89 -38.13 1.59
CA LEU A 280 9.44 -38.28 2.98
C LEU A 280 10.56 -38.03 4.02
N GLY A 281 11.81 -37.82 3.60
CA GLY A 281 12.96 -37.59 4.48
C GLY A 281 13.52 -38.85 5.15
N ARG A 282 13.12 -40.05 4.74
CA ARG A 282 13.56 -41.35 5.29
C ARG A 282 14.78 -41.90 4.53
N VAL A 283 15.87 -41.12 4.52
CA VAL A 283 17.07 -41.35 3.69
C VAL A 283 17.69 -42.75 3.88
N LYS A 284 17.75 -43.26 5.11
CA LYS A 284 18.32 -44.59 5.40
C LYS A 284 17.54 -45.75 4.80
N GLU A 285 16.22 -45.61 4.69
CA GLU A 285 15.35 -46.61 4.07
C GLU A 285 15.39 -46.48 2.56
N ALA A 286 15.41 -45.25 2.04
CA ALA A 286 15.63 -44.98 0.62
C ALA A 286 16.93 -45.63 0.12
N MET A 287 18.03 -45.50 0.87
CA MET A 287 19.32 -46.12 0.51
C MET A 287 19.23 -47.66 0.42
N LYS A 288 18.38 -48.32 1.22
CA LYS A 288 18.15 -49.77 1.09
C LYS A 288 17.44 -50.10 -0.23
N TRP A 289 16.41 -49.34 -0.57
CA TRP A 289 15.65 -49.53 -1.81
C TRP A 289 16.48 -49.25 -3.08
N TYR A 290 17.34 -48.25 -3.06
CA TYR A 290 18.27 -48.02 -4.17
C TYR A 290 19.31 -49.14 -4.31
N LYS A 291 19.79 -49.70 -3.19
CA LYS A 291 20.64 -50.90 -3.23
C LYS A 291 19.90 -52.12 -3.79
N THR A 292 18.62 -52.30 -3.46
CA THR A 292 17.82 -53.38 -4.04
C THR A 292 17.58 -53.18 -5.54
N ALA A 293 17.37 -51.94 -6.01
CA ALA A 293 17.26 -51.65 -7.43
C ALA A 293 18.56 -52.00 -8.18
N MET A 294 19.72 -51.67 -7.60
CA MET A 294 21.04 -52.02 -8.15
C MET A 294 21.30 -53.54 -8.20
N THR A 295 20.73 -54.31 -7.26
CA THR A 295 20.82 -55.80 -7.32
C THR A 295 19.91 -56.41 -8.38
N LEU A 296 18.85 -55.71 -8.79
CA LEU A 296 17.94 -56.16 -9.86
C LEU A 296 18.51 -55.80 -11.24
N ASP A 297 19.12 -54.62 -11.37
CA ASP A 297 19.80 -54.15 -12.57
C ASP A 297 21.11 -53.41 -12.21
N GLU A 298 22.24 -54.08 -12.46
CA GLU A 298 23.59 -53.54 -12.20
C GLU A 298 23.94 -52.34 -13.10
N GLY A 299 23.19 -52.12 -14.19
CA GLY A 299 23.40 -51.01 -15.13
C GLY A 299 22.55 -49.76 -14.85
N SER A 300 21.72 -49.77 -13.80
CA SER A 300 20.75 -48.70 -13.53
C SER A 300 21.41 -47.40 -13.06
N VAL A 301 21.50 -46.42 -13.96
CA VAL A 301 22.08 -45.09 -13.68
C VAL A 301 21.23 -44.32 -12.66
N SER A 302 19.89 -44.44 -12.72
CA SER A 302 18.97 -43.76 -11.80
C SER A 302 19.10 -44.26 -10.36
N ALA A 303 19.31 -45.57 -10.17
CA ALA A 303 19.59 -46.14 -8.84
C ALA A 303 20.89 -45.59 -8.25
N LEU A 304 21.96 -45.46 -9.05
CA LEU A 304 23.24 -44.91 -8.60
C LEU A 304 23.14 -43.42 -8.24
N ILE A 305 22.45 -42.63 -9.06
CA ILE A 305 22.16 -41.21 -8.78
C ILE A 305 21.41 -41.06 -7.45
N GLY A 306 20.43 -41.93 -7.19
CA GLY A 306 19.70 -41.99 -5.91
C GLY A 306 20.60 -42.29 -4.70
N ILE A 307 21.57 -43.21 -4.85
CA ILE A 307 22.56 -43.54 -3.81
C ILE A 307 23.44 -42.33 -3.51
N ILE A 308 23.98 -41.68 -4.53
CA ILE A 308 24.84 -40.49 -4.39
C ILE A 308 24.08 -39.37 -3.69
N ARG A 309 22.82 -39.12 -4.07
CA ARG A 309 21.95 -38.13 -3.40
C ARG A 309 21.79 -38.45 -1.92
N CYS A 310 21.52 -39.71 -1.56
CA CYS A 310 21.43 -40.14 -0.17
C CYS A 310 22.75 -39.95 0.61
N GLN A 311 23.89 -40.28 -0.01
CA GLN A 311 25.22 -40.10 0.60
C GLN A 311 25.55 -38.62 0.86
N LEU A 312 25.24 -37.73 -0.08
CA LEU A 312 25.40 -36.28 0.09
C LEU A 312 24.50 -35.73 1.20
N MET A 313 23.27 -36.26 1.34
CA MET A 313 22.36 -35.89 2.43
C MET A 313 22.84 -36.39 3.81
N GLU A 314 23.49 -37.55 3.88
CA GLU A 314 24.06 -38.11 5.12
C GLU A 314 25.45 -37.54 5.47
N GLY A 315 26.07 -36.78 4.54
CA GLY A 315 27.36 -36.12 4.74
C GLY A 315 28.58 -36.98 4.36
N HIS A 316 28.39 -38.08 3.63
CA HIS A 316 29.46 -38.93 3.11
C HIS A 316 30.05 -38.35 1.81
N ILE A 317 30.78 -37.23 1.93
CA ILE A 317 31.25 -36.42 0.79
C ILE A 317 32.28 -37.15 -0.08
N GLU A 318 33.19 -37.93 0.54
CA GLU A 318 34.29 -38.61 -0.18
C GLU A 318 33.78 -39.76 -1.05
N ASP A 319 32.86 -40.58 -0.53
CA ASP A 319 32.24 -41.69 -1.27
C ASP A 319 31.42 -41.17 -2.47
N ALA A 320 30.67 -40.08 -2.25
CA ALA A 320 29.87 -39.45 -3.30
C ALA A 320 30.72 -38.86 -4.43
N GLU A 321 31.89 -38.29 -4.11
CA GLU A 321 32.82 -37.78 -5.12
C GLU A 321 33.37 -38.89 -6.01
N GLN A 322 33.84 -39.99 -5.44
CA GLN A 322 34.38 -41.13 -6.21
C GLN A 322 33.31 -41.70 -7.16
N GLN A 323 32.06 -41.80 -6.70
CA GLN A 323 30.95 -42.28 -7.52
C GLN A 323 30.56 -41.27 -8.62
N LEU A 324 30.64 -39.97 -8.35
CA LEU A 324 30.39 -38.92 -9.35
C LEU A 324 31.51 -38.80 -10.39
N GLU A 325 32.77 -39.05 -10.00
CA GLU A 325 33.91 -39.12 -10.93
C GLU A 325 33.77 -40.31 -11.88
N PHE A 326 33.42 -41.49 -11.35
CA PHE A 326 33.11 -42.66 -12.16
C PHE A 326 31.98 -42.40 -13.15
N LEU A 327 30.88 -41.78 -12.72
CA LEU A 327 29.77 -41.42 -13.62
C LEU A 327 30.16 -40.39 -14.68
N ALA A 328 31.07 -39.46 -14.36
CA ALA A 328 31.54 -38.46 -15.30
C ALA A 328 32.36 -39.06 -16.46
N GLU A 329 33.12 -40.12 -16.18
CA GLU A 329 33.87 -40.85 -17.21
C GLU A 329 32.92 -41.61 -18.17
N ILE A 330 31.81 -42.13 -17.65
CA ILE A 330 30.82 -42.88 -18.43
C ILE A 330 29.83 -41.94 -19.16
N GLN A 331 29.71 -40.68 -18.72
CA GLN A 331 28.78 -39.67 -19.22
C GLN A 331 28.85 -39.44 -20.75
N GLN A 332 30.01 -39.67 -21.38
CA GLN A 332 30.15 -39.56 -22.84
C GLN A 332 29.26 -40.54 -23.62
N SER A 333 28.84 -41.64 -22.98
CA SER A 333 27.97 -42.66 -23.58
C SER A 333 26.49 -42.54 -23.19
N ILE A 334 26.18 -41.89 -22.05
CA ILE A 334 24.83 -41.83 -21.45
C ILE A 334 24.09 -40.52 -21.79
N GLY A 335 24.82 -39.46 -22.15
CA GLY A 335 24.25 -38.13 -22.41
C GLY A 335 24.28 -37.22 -21.18
N LYS A 336 23.99 -35.92 -21.37
CA LYS A 336 23.97 -34.93 -20.29
C LYS A 336 22.62 -35.00 -19.55
N SER A 337 22.64 -35.29 -18.24
CA SER A 337 21.45 -35.26 -17.38
C SER A 337 21.52 -34.10 -16.39
N GLY A 338 20.37 -33.43 -16.16
CA GLY A 338 20.26 -32.32 -15.21
C GLY A 338 20.53 -32.76 -13.77
N GLU A 339 20.00 -33.90 -13.33
CA GLU A 339 20.20 -34.42 -11.97
C GLU A 339 21.67 -34.68 -11.61
N LEU A 340 22.48 -35.14 -12.57
CA LEU A 340 23.92 -35.38 -12.35
C LEU A 340 24.69 -34.07 -12.19
N LEU A 341 24.39 -33.06 -13.01
CA LEU A 341 24.98 -31.73 -12.91
C LEU A 341 24.61 -31.05 -11.58
N TYR A 342 23.37 -31.25 -11.13
CA TYR A 342 22.91 -30.79 -9.82
C TYR A 342 23.70 -31.41 -8.66
N LEU A 343 23.91 -32.73 -8.66
CA LEU A 343 24.70 -33.40 -7.62
C LEU A 343 26.16 -32.92 -7.59
N ARG A 344 26.74 -32.58 -8.76
CA ARG A 344 28.06 -31.95 -8.85
C ARG A 344 28.08 -30.54 -8.27
N ALA A 345 27.04 -29.75 -8.54
CA ALA A 345 26.88 -28.43 -7.93
C ALA A 345 26.80 -28.54 -6.40
N LEU A 346 25.97 -29.45 -5.88
CA LEU A 346 25.87 -29.72 -4.43
C LEU A 346 27.21 -30.14 -3.80
N LEU A 347 27.97 -31.00 -4.48
CA LEU A 347 29.31 -31.39 -4.03
C LEU A 347 30.25 -30.18 -3.94
N ALA A 348 30.22 -29.29 -4.94
CA ALA A 348 31.02 -28.06 -4.96
C ALA A 348 30.65 -27.13 -3.79
N VAL A 349 29.36 -26.97 -3.51
CA VAL A 349 28.85 -26.20 -2.36
C VAL A 349 29.34 -26.79 -1.04
N LYS A 350 29.18 -28.10 -0.84
CA LYS A 350 29.60 -28.80 0.39
C LYS A 350 31.10 -28.75 0.63
N LYS A 351 31.91 -28.73 -0.44
CA LYS A 351 33.38 -28.58 -0.36
C LYS A 351 33.86 -27.12 -0.21
N ARG A 352 32.95 -26.13 -0.14
CA ARG A 352 33.27 -24.70 -0.08
C ARG A 352 34.18 -24.25 -1.23
N ARG A 353 33.97 -24.80 -2.42
CA ARG A 353 34.58 -24.30 -3.66
C ARG A 353 34.08 -22.88 -3.97
N PRO A 354 34.77 -22.10 -4.83
CA PRO A 354 34.31 -20.75 -5.18
C PRO A 354 32.85 -20.77 -5.66
N PRO A 355 32.01 -19.81 -5.20
CA PRO A 355 30.58 -19.81 -5.49
C PRO A 355 30.27 -19.73 -6.98
N ASP A 356 31.17 -19.14 -7.77
CA ASP A 356 31.05 -19.02 -9.23
C ASP A 356 31.08 -20.38 -9.96
N GLU A 357 31.82 -21.36 -9.43
CA GLU A 357 31.85 -22.72 -10.00
C GLU A 357 30.50 -23.41 -9.77
N ALA A 358 29.94 -23.27 -8.57
CA ALA A 358 28.64 -23.85 -8.21
C ALA A 358 27.49 -23.20 -8.99
N THR A 359 27.50 -21.87 -9.17
CA THR A 359 26.44 -21.18 -9.93
C THR A 359 26.45 -21.53 -11.41
N ASN A 360 27.62 -21.67 -12.02
CA ASN A 360 27.72 -22.10 -13.42
C ASN A 360 27.16 -23.51 -13.62
N LEU A 361 27.48 -24.45 -12.70
CA LEU A 361 26.92 -25.80 -12.74
C LEU A 361 25.39 -25.82 -12.53
N LEU A 362 24.86 -24.94 -11.67
CA LEU A 362 23.41 -24.79 -11.50
C LEU A 362 22.74 -24.19 -12.76
N ASN A 363 23.37 -23.22 -13.43
CA ASN A 363 22.84 -22.66 -14.68
C ASN A 363 22.77 -23.74 -15.77
N ASP A 364 23.85 -24.53 -15.94
CA ASP A 364 23.88 -25.66 -16.87
C ASP A 364 22.81 -26.72 -16.52
N THR A 365 22.56 -26.95 -15.21
CA THR A 365 21.50 -27.84 -14.72
C THR A 365 20.12 -27.36 -15.17
N VAL A 366 19.82 -26.08 -14.98
CA VAL A 366 18.55 -25.48 -15.36
C VAL A 366 18.34 -25.55 -16.88
N ASP A 367 19.34 -25.17 -17.66
CA ASP A 367 19.26 -25.17 -19.13
C ASP A 367 19.05 -26.59 -19.68
N THR A 368 19.77 -27.58 -19.13
CA THR A 368 19.58 -28.99 -19.53
C THR A 368 18.20 -29.52 -19.14
N HIS A 369 17.68 -29.19 -17.95
CA HIS A 369 16.34 -29.60 -17.51
C HIS A 369 15.24 -28.99 -18.38
N PHE A 370 15.29 -27.67 -18.63
CA PHE A 370 14.27 -27.01 -19.46
C PHE A 370 14.33 -27.40 -20.94
N SER A 371 15.48 -27.87 -21.45
CA SER A 371 15.58 -28.39 -22.82
C SER A 371 14.67 -29.61 -23.07
N VAL A 372 14.43 -30.43 -22.03
CA VAL A 372 13.52 -31.60 -22.08
C VAL A 372 12.05 -31.17 -22.21
N LEU A 373 11.72 -29.96 -21.72
CA LEU A 373 10.36 -29.43 -21.71
C LEU A 373 9.98 -28.68 -22.99
N GLN A 374 10.95 -28.37 -23.86
CA GLN A 374 10.71 -27.62 -25.10
C GLN A 374 9.90 -28.46 -26.11
N GLY A 375 8.70 -27.99 -26.46
CA GLY A 375 7.81 -28.63 -27.43
C GLY A 375 6.82 -29.65 -26.86
N LEU A 376 6.75 -29.81 -25.53
CA LEU A 376 5.74 -30.63 -24.86
C LEU A 376 4.47 -29.80 -24.55
N PRO A 377 3.25 -30.30 -24.88
CA PRO A 377 2.02 -29.65 -24.48
C PRO A 377 1.76 -29.83 -22.98
N LEU A 378 1.01 -28.89 -22.37
CA LEU A 378 0.60 -28.95 -20.97
C LEU A 378 -0.33 -30.15 -20.72
N SER A 379 0.27 -31.29 -20.40
CA SER A 379 -0.34 -32.61 -20.23
C SER A 379 0.19 -33.27 -18.96
N VAL A 380 -0.28 -34.47 -18.60
CA VAL A 380 0.21 -35.16 -17.41
C VAL A 380 1.71 -35.48 -17.51
N GLU A 381 2.17 -35.85 -18.71
CA GLU A 381 3.59 -36.05 -19.04
C GLU A 381 4.42 -34.77 -18.82
N TYR A 382 3.85 -33.58 -19.05
CA TYR A 382 4.51 -32.32 -18.76
C TYR A 382 4.74 -32.12 -17.26
N PHE A 383 3.77 -32.47 -16.41
CA PHE A 383 3.95 -32.40 -14.95
C PHE A 383 4.98 -33.41 -14.44
N GLU A 384 5.02 -34.60 -15.04
CA GLU A 384 6.01 -35.64 -14.72
C GLU A 384 7.43 -35.18 -15.05
N LYS A 385 7.65 -34.55 -16.21
CA LYS A 385 8.97 -34.07 -16.63
C LYS A 385 9.39 -32.74 -16.02
N LEU A 386 8.43 -31.89 -15.61
CA LEU A 386 8.72 -30.60 -14.99
C LEU A 386 9.45 -30.76 -13.64
N ASP A 387 9.05 -31.77 -12.87
CA ASP A 387 9.50 -32.03 -11.49
C ASP A 387 9.65 -30.76 -10.63
N PRO A 388 8.52 -30.18 -10.15
CA PRO A 388 8.55 -29.00 -9.30
C PRO A 388 9.41 -29.13 -8.05
N ASP A 389 9.50 -30.30 -7.40
CA ASP A 389 10.33 -30.46 -6.19
C ASP A 389 11.81 -30.28 -6.52
N PHE A 390 12.28 -30.87 -7.62
CA PHE A 390 13.65 -30.70 -8.09
C PHE A 390 13.99 -29.23 -8.37
N LEU A 391 13.10 -28.51 -9.05
CA LEU A 391 13.26 -27.07 -9.31
C LEU A 391 13.27 -26.23 -8.02
N LEU A 392 12.49 -26.62 -7.01
CA LEU A 392 12.51 -25.96 -5.70
C LEU A 392 13.82 -26.21 -4.93
N GLU A 393 14.44 -27.38 -5.07
CA GLU A 393 15.76 -27.62 -4.48
C GLU A 393 16.83 -26.75 -5.14
N ILE A 394 16.84 -26.67 -6.48
CA ILE A 394 17.74 -25.77 -7.22
C ILE A 394 17.54 -24.31 -6.76
N ALA A 395 16.30 -23.86 -6.62
CA ALA A 395 15.98 -22.52 -6.14
C ALA A 395 16.51 -22.24 -4.71
N LYS A 396 16.46 -23.24 -3.82
CA LYS A 396 17.03 -23.13 -2.46
C LYS A 396 18.55 -23.01 -2.49
N GLU A 397 19.23 -23.74 -3.37
CA GLU A 397 20.69 -23.63 -3.53
C GLU A 397 21.10 -22.27 -4.12
N TYR A 398 20.37 -21.74 -5.12
CA TYR A 398 20.59 -20.38 -5.60
C TYR A 398 20.41 -19.32 -4.50
N LEU A 399 19.41 -19.48 -3.64
CA LEU A 399 19.18 -18.60 -2.50
C LEU A 399 20.30 -18.70 -1.46
N ALA A 400 20.83 -19.91 -1.20
CA ALA A 400 21.93 -20.10 -0.26
C ALA A 400 23.26 -19.51 -0.76
N LEU A 401 23.48 -19.52 -2.08
CA LEU A 401 24.64 -18.91 -2.74
C LEU A 401 24.52 -17.39 -2.91
N SER A 402 23.31 -16.83 -2.75
CA SER A 402 23.10 -15.40 -2.90
C SER A 402 23.64 -14.62 -1.69
N PRO A 403 24.46 -13.58 -1.89
CA PRO A 403 24.87 -12.70 -0.80
C PRO A 403 23.66 -11.92 -0.27
N ALA A 404 23.72 -11.52 1.00
CA ALA A 404 22.68 -10.68 1.59
C ALA A 404 22.54 -9.37 0.78
N PRO A 405 21.32 -8.98 0.38
CA PRO A 405 21.13 -7.78 -0.43
C PRO A 405 21.51 -6.54 0.37
N ALA A 406 22.46 -5.77 -0.16
CA ALA A 406 22.75 -4.42 0.32
C ALA A 406 21.67 -3.45 -0.20
N PRO A 407 21.15 -2.52 0.62
CA PRO A 407 20.19 -1.53 0.17
C PRO A 407 20.71 -0.78 -1.07
N GLY A 408 19.93 -0.77 -2.15
CA GLY A 408 20.25 0.00 -3.36
C GLY A 408 21.10 -0.72 -4.42
N GLN A 409 21.66 -1.90 -4.14
CA GLN A 409 22.38 -2.67 -5.17
C GLN A 409 21.41 -3.46 -6.06
N PRO A 410 21.72 -3.62 -7.37
CA PRO A 410 20.92 -4.49 -8.23
C PRO A 410 20.93 -5.93 -7.70
N PRO A 411 19.80 -6.66 -7.81
CA PRO A 411 19.72 -8.04 -7.33
C PRO A 411 20.80 -8.88 -8.01
N ALA A 412 21.46 -9.74 -7.22
CA ALA A 412 22.49 -10.63 -7.71
C ALA A 412 21.96 -11.48 -8.89
N PRO A 413 22.76 -11.78 -9.92
CA PRO A 413 22.31 -12.54 -11.09
C PRO A 413 21.71 -13.89 -10.70
N GLN A 414 22.21 -14.51 -9.62
CA GLN A 414 21.67 -15.72 -9.02
C GLN A 414 20.19 -15.59 -8.62
N LEU A 415 19.77 -14.42 -8.10
CA LEU A 415 18.37 -14.15 -7.75
C LEU A 415 17.49 -14.00 -8.99
N GLN A 416 18.01 -13.45 -10.08
CA GLN A 416 17.28 -13.34 -11.34
C GLN A 416 17.03 -14.72 -11.98
N HIS A 417 18.04 -15.59 -11.98
CA HIS A 417 17.89 -16.98 -12.42
C HIS A 417 16.95 -17.78 -11.51
N CYS A 418 17.04 -17.59 -10.18
CA CYS A 418 16.09 -18.19 -9.25
C CYS A 418 14.64 -17.72 -9.50
N ALA A 419 14.44 -16.43 -9.75
CA ALA A 419 13.14 -15.87 -10.10
C ALA A 419 12.57 -16.47 -11.40
N SER A 420 13.38 -16.66 -12.44
CA SER A 420 12.88 -17.25 -13.70
C SER A 420 12.46 -18.70 -13.51
N VAL A 421 13.23 -19.50 -12.77
CA VAL A 421 12.88 -20.89 -12.44
C VAL A 421 11.56 -20.93 -11.65
N LEU A 422 11.46 -20.17 -10.56
CA LEU A 422 10.26 -20.15 -9.72
C LEU A 422 9.03 -19.59 -10.45
N ASP A 423 9.19 -18.64 -11.36
CA ASP A 423 8.08 -18.05 -12.13
C ASP A 423 7.42 -19.09 -13.04
N THR A 424 8.21 -19.99 -13.64
CA THR A 424 7.65 -21.11 -14.41
C THR A 424 6.83 -22.06 -13.52
N VAL A 425 7.35 -22.39 -12.33
CA VAL A 425 6.68 -23.29 -11.38
C VAL A 425 5.38 -22.67 -10.86
N VAL A 426 5.40 -21.41 -10.44
CA VAL A 426 4.21 -20.71 -9.91
C VAL A 426 3.13 -20.53 -11.00
N LYS A 427 3.52 -20.33 -12.27
CA LYS A 427 2.57 -20.25 -13.39
C LYS A 427 1.89 -21.58 -13.71
N VAL A 428 2.64 -22.68 -13.63
CA VAL A 428 2.15 -24.02 -13.98
C VAL A 428 1.42 -24.68 -12.80
N VAL A 429 1.93 -24.51 -11.59
CA VAL A 429 1.45 -25.08 -10.32
C VAL A 429 1.27 -23.98 -9.26
N PRO A 430 0.27 -23.09 -9.40
CA PRO A 430 0.04 -22.01 -8.44
C PRO A 430 -0.36 -22.49 -7.04
N GLY A 431 -0.93 -23.69 -6.91
CA GLY A 431 -1.29 -24.30 -5.62
C GLY A 431 -0.09 -24.79 -4.80
N LEU A 432 1.13 -24.81 -5.36
CA LEU A 432 2.33 -25.20 -4.64
C LEU A 432 2.83 -24.05 -3.76
N LEU A 433 2.32 -24.00 -2.52
CA LEU A 433 2.61 -22.93 -1.55
C LEU A 433 4.10 -22.70 -1.30
N GLN A 434 4.91 -23.75 -1.28
CA GLN A 434 6.36 -23.63 -1.09
C GLN A 434 7.03 -22.82 -2.23
N ALA A 435 6.56 -22.97 -3.47
CA ALA A 435 7.06 -22.21 -4.61
C ALA A 435 6.68 -20.73 -4.50
N VAL A 436 5.44 -20.44 -4.11
CA VAL A 436 4.94 -19.08 -3.88
C VAL A 436 5.71 -18.41 -2.75
N PHE A 437 5.99 -19.13 -1.65
CA PHE A 437 6.79 -18.63 -0.54
C PHE A 437 8.24 -18.33 -0.96
N LEU A 438 8.91 -19.24 -1.67
CA LEU A 438 10.27 -19.01 -2.16
C LEU A 438 10.31 -17.84 -3.16
N MET A 439 9.30 -17.71 -4.01
CA MET A 439 9.16 -16.56 -4.92
C MET A 439 9.03 -15.25 -4.13
N ALA A 440 8.23 -15.23 -3.05
CA ALA A 440 8.11 -14.06 -2.20
C ALA A 440 9.44 -13.72 -1.51
N LYS A 441 10.21 -14.73 -1.07
CA LYS A 441 11.55 -14.53 -0.51
C LYS A 441 12.52 -13.94 -1.52
N VAL A 442 12.51 -14.40 -2.77
CA VAL A 442 13.32 -13.83 -3.86
C VAL A 442 12.91 -12.38 -4.15
N ARG A 443 11.61 -12.10 -4.23
CA ARG A 443 11.07 -10.73 -4.44
C ARG A 443 11.51 -9.79 -3.32
N PHE A 444 11.39 -10.24 -2.07
CA PHE A 444 11.86 -9.48 -0.91
C PHE A 444 13.36 -9.19 -0.99
N GLN A 445 14.20 -10.20 -1.28
CA GLN A 445 15.64 -10.01 -1.42
C GLN A 445 16.02 -9.14 -2.63
N SER A 446 15.17 -9.13 -3.67
CA SER A 446 15.35 -8.23 -4.83
C SER A 446 14.91 -6.79 -4.58
N GLY A 447 14.34 -6.50 -3.41
CA GLY A 447 13.86 -5.17 -3.02
C GLY A 447 12.41 -4.87 -3.41
N ASP A 448 11.70 -5.80 -4.06
CA ASP A 448 10.29 -5.68 -4.39
C ASP A 448 9.42 -6.14 -3.21
N ILE A 449 9.25 -5.24 -2.24
CA ILE A 449 8.55 -5.51 -0.98
C ILE A 449 7.06 -5.73 -1.21
N GLU A 450 6.45 -4.98 -2.14
CA GLU A 450 5.00 -5.02 -2.38
C GLU A 450 4.58 -6.35 -3.02
N ALA A 451 5.30 -6.77 -4.07
CA ALA A 451 5.03 -8.04 -4.73
C ALA A 451 5.35 -9.23 -3.81
N ALA A 452 6.32 -9.10 -2.91
CA ALA A 452 6.60 -10.10 -1.88
C ALA A 452 5.45 -10.20 -0.87
N GLN A 453 4.94 -9.07 -0.39
CA GLN A 453 3.83 -9.03 0.56
C GLN A 453 2.54 -9.60 -0.04
N SER A 454 2.23 -9.27 -1.29
CA SER A 454 1.09 -9.84 -2.03
C SER A 454 1.19 -11.37 -2.17
N SER A 455 2.36 -11.89 -2.57
CA SER A 455 2.59 -13.34 -2.66
C SER A 455 2.51 -14.05 -1.32
N LEU A 456 2.98 -13.43 -0.23
CA LEU A 456 2.84 -13.98 1.10
C LEU A 456 1.40 -13.96 1.60
N GLN A 457 0.66 -12.89 1.31
CA GLN A 457 -0.75 -12.83 1.68
C GLN A 457 -1.54 -13.95 1.00
N HIS A 458 -1.32 -14.16 -0.31
CA HIS A 458 -1.90 -15.30 -1.03
C HIS A 458 -1.52 -16.65 -0.40
N CYS A 459 -0.27 -16.80 0.05
CA CYS A 459 0.19 -18.01 0.75
C CYS A 459 -0.55 -18.22 2.09
N LEU A 460 -0.77 -17.13 2.85
CA LEU A 460 -1.46 -17.16 4.15
C LEU A 460 -2.98 -17.33 4.02
N ASP A 461 -3.59 -16.79 2.96
CA ASP A 461 -5.02 -16.97 2.68
C ASP A 461 -5.35 -18.44 2.39
N GLN A 462 -4.43 -19.15 1.71
CA GLN A 462 -4.55 -20.59 1.45
C GLN A 462 -4.16 -21.43 2.66
N ASN A 463 -3.11 -21.07 3.40
CA ASN A 463 -2.70 -21.76 4.62
C ASN A 463 -2.28 -20.78 5.73
N PRO A 464 -3.21 -20.42 6.64
CA PRO A 464 -2.93 -19.52 7.75
C PRO A 464 -1.87 -20.05 8.72
N ALA A 465 -1.65 -21.37 8.77
CA ALA A 465 -0.71 -22.01 9.68
C ALA A 465 0.74 -22.04 9.16
N HIS A 466 1.02 -21.46 8.00
CA HIS A 466 2.37 -21.47 7.40
C HIS A 466 3.32 -20.52 8.15
N ALA A 467 4.10 -21.09 9.08
CA ALA A 467 4.90 -20.31 10.04
C ALA A 467 6.05 -19.51 9.39
N ASP A 468 6.68 -20.04 8.34
CA ASP A 468 7.78 -19.35 7.63
C ASP A 468 7.28 -18.10 6.87
N ALA A 469 6.03 -18.09 6.40
CA ALA A 469 5.41 -16.91 5.77
C ALA A 469 5.16 -15.81 6.80
N HIS A 470 4.67 -16.15 8.00
CA HIS A 470 4.51 -15.18 9.08
C HIS A 470 5.86 -14.59 9.52
N LEU A 471 6.93 -15.40 9.53
CA LEU A 471 8.28 -14.94 9.83
C LEU A 471 8.80 -13.95 8.77
N LEU A 472 8.63 -14.28 7.48
CA LEU A 472 9.03 -13.37 6.39
C LEU A 472 8.16 -12.10 6.35
N MET A 473 6.86 -12.21 6.67
CA MET A 473 5.96 -11.07 6.81
C MET A 473 6.39 -10.15 7.95
N ALA A 474 6.81 -10.71 9.09
CA ALA A 474 7.37 -9.93 10.19
C ALA A 474 8.62 -9.16 9.78
N GLN A 475 9.48 -9.77 8.96
CA GLN A 475 10.67 -9.14 8.39
C GLN A 475 10.32 -7.98 7.44
N ILE A 476 9.32 -8.17 6.58
CA ILE A 476 8.80 -7.11 5.68
C ILE A 476 8.27 -5.93 6.50
N HIS A 477 7.42 -6.19 7.49
CA HIS A 477 6.87 -5.15 8.36
C HIS A 477 7.97 -4.38 9.12
N LEU A 478 9.05 -5.05 9.48
CA LEU A 478 10.20 -4.44 10.12
C LEU A 478 10.90 -3.45 9.20
N VAL A 479 11.14 -3.85 7.94
CA VAL A 479 11.76 -2.97 6.91
C VAL A 479 10.87 -1.78 6.58
N GLN A 480 9.54 -1.95 6.57
CA GLN A 480 8.57 -0.86 6.36
C GLN A 480 8.44 0.10 7.56
N GLY A 481 9.05 -0.21 8.71
CA GLY A 481 8.92 0.59 9.94
C GLY A 481 7.65 0.32 10.76
N ASN A 482 6.86 -0.70 10.40
CA ASN A 482 5.62 -1.08 11.06
C ASN A 482 5.87 -2.07 12.20
N PHE A 483 6.53 -1.61 13.27
CA PHE A 483 7.01 -2.49 14.34
C PHE A 483 5.89 -3.26 15.07
N LYS A 484 4.70 -2.65 15.25
CA LYS A 484 3.56 -3.30 15.93
C LYS A 484 3.05 -4.51 15.15
N LEU A 485 2.88 -4.35 13.83
CA LEU A 485 2.46 -5.44 12.94
C LEU A 485 3.53 -6.52 12.86
N SER A 486 4.82 -6.13 12.85
CA SER A 486 5.93 -7.08 12.92
C SER A 486 5.84 -7.97 14.18
N SER A 487 5.61 -7.37 15.36
CA SER A 487 5.41 -8.12 16.61
C SER A 487 4.20 -9.06 16.56
N GLN A 488 3.07 -8.61 15.99
CA GLN A 488 1.88 -9.44 15.82
C GLN A 488 2.15 -10.64 14.90
N SER A 489 2.82 -10.44 13.76
CA SER A 489 3.21 -11.53 12.85
C SER A 489 4.14 -12.54 13.54
N LEU A 490 5.07 -12.08 14.40
CA LEU A 490 5.94 -12.96 15.19
C LEU A 490 5.16 -13.78 16.25
N GLU A 491 4.13 -13.20 16.87
CA GLU A 491 3.27 -13.93 17.82
C GLU A 491 2.42 -15.00 17.12
N LEU A 492 1.87 -14.67 15.95
CA LEU A 492 1.15 -15.63 15.10
C LEU A 492 2.07 -16.77 14.66
N CYS A 493 3.28 -16.45 14.23
CA CYS A 493 4.33 -17.42 13.88
C CYS A 493 4.59 -18.42 15.02
N LEU A 494 4.78 -17.92 16.25
CA LEU A 494 4.97 -18.77 17.43
C LEU A 494 3.75 -19.62 17.80
N SER A 495 2.54 -19.12 17.54
CA SER A 495 1.30 -19.84 17.86
C SER A 495 1.13 -21.09 16.99
N HIS A 496 1.65 -21.06 15.76
CA HIS A 496 1.56 -22.15 14.79
C HIS A 496 2.75 -23.11 14.85
N ASN A 497 3.97 -22.64 15.12
CA ASN A 497 5.15 -23.49 15.28
C ASN A 497 6.03 -23.08 16.47
N PHE A 498 6.06 -23.92 17.50
CA PHE A 498 6.86 -23.70 18.71
C PHE A 498 8.37 -23.92 18.50
N GLU A 499 8.77 -24.68 17.47
CA GLU A 499 10.19 -24.99 17.17
C GLU A 499 10.96 -23.74 16.71
N ILE A 500 10.26 -22.70 16.24
CA ILE A 500 10.85 -21.43 15.80
C ILE A 500 11.55 -20.69 16.94
N ARG A 501 11.24 -21.01 18.20
CA ARG A 501 11.98 -20.49 19.37
C ARG A 501 13.46 -20.91 19.37
N GLU A 502 13.82 -21.94 18.64
CA GLU A 502 15.21 -22.38 18.49
C GLU A 502 15.91 -21.69 17.31
N HIS A 503 15.18 -20.88 16.52
CA HIS A 503 15.70 -20.20 15.33
C HIS A 503 16.23 -18.78 15.65
N PRO A 504 17.52 -18.46 15.45
CA PRO A 504 18.08 -17.15 15.79
C PRO A 504 17.47 -15.98 15.00
N LEU A 505 17.08 -16.20 13.74
CA LEU A 505 16.38 -15.18 12.95
C LEU A 505 15.10 -14.66 13.62
N TYR A 506 14.35 -15.54 14.30
CA TYR A 506 13.15 -15.13 15.04
C TYR A 506 13.49 -14.15 16.17
N HIS A 507 14.50 -14.49 16.98
CA HIS A 507 14.95 -13.63 18.07
C HIS A 507 15.59 -12.34 17.56
N LEU A 508 16.28 -12.38 16.43
CA LEU A 508 16.84 -11.19 15.78
C LEU A 508 15.75 -10.21 15.36
N ILE A 509 14.74 -10.66 14.60
CA ILE A 509 13.63 -9.81 14.14
C ILE A 509 12.85 -9.26 15.35
N LYS A 510 12.60 -10.10 16.37
CA LYS A 510 11.94 -9.69 17.60
C LYS A 510 12.71 -8.60 18.34
N ALA A 511 14.01 -8.78 18.52
CA ALA A 511 14.85 -7.82 19.21
C ALA A 511 14.97 -6.50 18.45
N GLN A 512 15.09 -6.54 17.12
CA GLN A 512 15.09 -5.35 16.28
C GLN A 512 13.77 -4.56 16.40
N ALA A 513 12.62 -5.26 16.39
CA ALA A 513 11.32 -4.63 16.60
C ALA A 513 11.22 -3.97 18.00
N GLN A 514 11.60 -4.68 19.06
CA GLN A 514 11.61 -4.16 20.45
C GLN A 514 12.52 -2.94 20.61
N ARG A 515 13.73 -2.99 20.03
CA ARG A 515 14.69 -1.88 20.03
C ARG A 515 14.10 -0.63 19.39
N LYS A 516 13.46 -0.77 18.22
CA LYS A 516 12.82 0.35 17.51
C LYS A 516 11.58 0.88 18.24
N MET A 517 10.91 0.06 19.06
CA MET A 517 9.84 0.49 19.97
C MET A 517 10.35 1.18 21.25
N GLY A 518 11.66 1.22 21.50
CA GLY A 518 12.27 1.79 22.70
C GLY A 518 12.37 0.83 23.90
N GLN A 519 12.03 -0.44 23.73
CA GLN A 519 12.11 -1.49 24.76
C GLN A 519 13.53 -2.10 24.82
N LEU A 520 14.54 -1.29 25.17
CA LEU A 520 15.95 -1.67 25.06
C LEU A 520 16.34 -2.86 25.95
N GLN A 521 15.85 -2.94 27.19
CA GLN A 521 16.19 -4.03 28.11
C GLN A 521 15.65 -5.39 27.65
N GLU A 522 14.42 -5.43 27.12
CA GLU A 522 13.82 -6.65 26.58
C GLU A 522 14.53 -7.10 25.28
N ALA A 523 14.96 -6.14 24.45
CA ALA A 523 15.74 -6.42 23.26
C ALA A 523 17.10 -7.04 23.62
N ILE A 524 17.81 -6.51 24.62
CA ILE A 524 19.08 -7.06 25.11
C ILE A 524 18.90 -8.50 25.61
N GLN A 525 17.86 -8.77 26.41
CA GLN A 525 17.58 -10.12 26.89
C GLN A 525 17.31 -11.10 25.73
N THR A 526 16.50 -10.68 24.76
CA THR A 526 16.19 -11.48 23.56
C THR A 526 17.45 -11.75 22.72
N LEU A 527 18.35 -10.77 22.58
CA LEU A 527 19.61 -10.92 21.86
C LEU A 527 20.62 -11.79 22.61
N GLN A 528 20.68 -11.71 23.95
CA GLN A 528 21.50 -12.62 24.76
C GLN A 528 21.01 -14.07 24.63
N MET A 529 19.69 -14.28 24.55
CA MET A 529 19.12 -15.60 24.24
C MET A 529 19.52 -16.05 22.83
N ALA A 530 19.43 -15.18 21.83
CA ALA A 530 19.87 -15.47 20.46
C ALA A 530 21.36 -15.86 20.40
N MET A 531 22.23 -15.15 21.11
CA MET A 531 23.66 -15.48 21.19
C MET A 531 23.92 -16.85 21.79
N SER A 532 23.16 -17.25 22.82
CA SER A 532 23.29 -18.58 23.42
C SER A 532 22.94 -19.71 22.43
N LEU A 533 22.11 -19.42 21.43
CA LEU A 533 21.74 -20.33 20.35
C LEU A 533 22.79 -20.30 19.22
N CYS A 534 23.42 -19.14 18.95
CA CYS A 534 24.46 -18.97 17.93
C CYS A 534 25.80 -19.62 18.31
N ALA A 535 26.13 -19.73 19.59
CA ALA A 535 27.43 -20.21 20.05
C ALA A 535 27.68 -21.71 19.77
N VAL A 536 28.19 -22.02 18.58
CA VAL A 536 28.77 -23.33 18.23
C VAL A 536 30.29 -23.25 18.35
N LYS A 537 30.85 -24.08 19.24
CA LYS A 537 32.27 -24.28 19.63
C LYS A 537 32.83 -23.40 20.76
N ARG A 538 32.41 -23.70 22.01
CA ARG A 538 33.40 -23.84 23.10
C ARG A 538 33.93 -25.27 23.08
N VAL A 539 35.17 -25.44 22.65
CA VAL A 539 35.93 -26.69 22.84
C VAL A 539 36.01 -26.92 24.37
N GLY A 540 35.22 -27.87 24.89
CA GLY A 540 35.34 -28.28 26.30
C GLY A 540 34.07 -28.68 27.06
N SER A 541 32.86 -28.63 26.50
CA SER A 541 31.65 -29.06 27.23
C SER A 541 30.92 -30.20 26.53
N SER A 542 31.19 -31.42 26.99
CA SER A 542 30.51 -32.66 26.64
C SER A 542 29.13 -32.74 27.32
N THR A 543 28.08 -32.25 26.67
CA THR A 543 26.71 -32.64 27.03
C THR A 543 25.94 -33.11 25.80
N LYS A 544 25.69 -34.42 25.79
CA LYS A 544 24.87 -35.14 24.81
C LYS A 544 23.42 -34.66 24.91
N ARG A 545 23.02 -33.74 24.04
CA ARG A 545 21.63 -33.60 23.57
C ARG A 545 21.65 -33.58 22.04
N GLN A 546 21.38 -34.73 21.44
CA GLN A 546 21.06 -34.86 20.02
C GLN A 546 19.65 -34.27 19.78
N SER A 547 19.55 -32.95 19.77
CA SER A 547 18.52 -32.26 18.98
C SER A 547 19.16 -31.94 17.63
N LYS A 548 18.40 -32.03 16.52
CA LYS A 548 18.82 -31.57 15.19
C LYS A 548 19.15 -30.07 15.29
N ARG A 549 20.39 -29.74 15.66
CA ARG A 549 20.86 -28.36 15.73
C ARG A 549 20.95 -27.83 14.30
N VAL A 550 20.10 -26.87 13.98
CA VAL A 550 20.11 -26.14 12.71
C VAL A 550 21.51 -25.55 12.50
N GLU A 551 22.15 -25.86 11.37
CA GLU A 551 23.41 -25.21 10.97
C GLU A 551 23.11 -23.73 10.72
N LEU A 552 23.65 -22.86 11.57
CA LEU A 552 23.40 -21.42 11.51
C LEU A 552 24.28 -20.75 10.45
N SER A 553 23.68 -19.84 9.69
CA SER A 553 24.40 -18.98 8.77
C SER A 553 25.30 -18.03 9.54
N SER A 554 26.57 -17.92 9.13
CA SER A 554 27.52 -16.95 9.71
C SER A 554 27.00 -15.50 9.63
N ALA A 555 26.21 -15.18 8.59
CA ALA A 555 25.63 -13.85 8.41
C ALA A 555 24.56 -13.49 9.47
N ASP A 556 23.77 -14.48 9.90
CA ASP A 556 22.75 -14.29 10.93
C ASP A 556 23.41 -14.12 12.30
N CYS A 557 24.46 -14.91 12.59
CA CYS A 557 25.25 -14.78 13.81
C CYS A 557 25.87 -13.38 13.93
N VAL A 558 26.51 -12.87 12.87
CA VAL A 558 27.08 -11.50 12.85
C VAL A 558 26.00 -10.46 13.15
N SER A 559 24.82 -10.59 12.54
CA SER A 559 23.72 -9.65 12.75
C SER A 559 23.28 -9.59 14.22
N VAL A 560 23.26 -10.72 14.92
CA VAL A 560 22.98 -10.78 16.37
C VAL A 560 24.05 -10.04 17.18
N PHE A 561 25.34 -10.25 16.88
CA PHE A 561 26.45 -9.56 17.57
C PHE A 561 26.38 -8.04 17.38
N LEU A 562 26.13 -7.59 16.16
CA LEU A 562 26.07 -6.16 15.83
C LEU A 562 24.86 -5.48 16.48
N GLU A 563 23.68 -6.08 16.41
CA GLU A 563 22.48 -5.55 17.06
C GLU A 563 22.61 -5.51 18.58
N LEU A 564 23.26 -6.52 19.19
CA LEU A 564 23.51 -6.52 20.63
C LEU A 564 24.49 -5.41 21.04
N ALA A 565 25.58 -5.23 20.29
CA ALA A 565 26.54 -4.16 20.56
C ALA A 565 25.87 -2.78 20.46
N GLU A 566 25.00 -2.56 19.47
CA GLU A 566 24.24 -1.32 19.33
C GLU A 566 23.20 -1.14 20.45
N ALA A 567 22.47 -2.20 20.81
CA ALA A 567 21.46 -2.15 21.88
C ALA A 567 22.08 -1.85 23.27
N LEU A 568 23.20 -2.51 23.61
CA LEU A 568 23.97 -2.25 24.83
C LEU A 568 24.47 -0.80 24.89
N TRP A 569 24.93 -0.28 23.74
CA TRP A 569 25.36 1.10 23.65
C TRP A 569 24.22 2.09 23.93
N LEU A 570 23.06 1.89 23.30
CA LEU A 570 21.87 2.73 23.51
C LEU A 570 21.31 2.63 24.93
N ASN A 571 21.49 1.50 25.61
CA ASN A 571 21.11 1.32 27.02
C ASN A 571 22.06 2.00 28.02
N GLY A 572 23.22 2.50 27.54
CA GLY A 572 24.24 3.17 28.35
C GLY A 572 25.38 2.27 28.84
N GLU A 573 25.38 0.98 28.49
CA GLU A 573 26.39 -0.02 28.89
C GLU A 573 27.58 -0.05 27.90
N GLN A 574 28.28 1.09 27.79
CA GLN A 574 29.32 1.30 26.77
C GLN A 574 30.50 0.31 26.87
N HIS A 575 30.87 -0.12 28.07
CA HIS A 575 31.95 -1.10 28.27
C HIS A 575 31.56 -2.50 27.76
N GLU A 576 30.32 -2.91 27.97
CA GLU A 576 29.83 -4.21 27.48
C GLU A 576 29.69 -4.19 25.96
N ALA A 577 29.18 -3.09 25.39
CA ALA A 577 29.11 -2.90 23.94
C ALA A 577 30.51 -2.98 23.28
N ALA A 578 31.52 -2.35 23.87
CA ALA A 578 32.91 -2.41 23.40
C ALA A 578 33.47 -3.83 23.40
N LYS A 579 33.20 -4.58 24.48
CA LYS A 579 33.62 -5.97 24.61
C LYS A 579 32.93 -6.85 23.57
N MET A 580 31.61 -6.70 23.40
CA MET A 580 30.84 -7.47 22.41
C MET A 580 31.32 -7.22 20.98
N MET A 581 31.68 -5.97 20.65
CA MET A 581 32.27 -5.65 19.35
C MET A 581 33.64 -6.31 19.17
N GLN A 582 34.48 -6.32 20.22
CA GLN A 582 35.78 -7.00 20.15
C GLN A 582 35.65 -8.53 20.02
N ASP A 583 34.68 -9.11 20.72
CA ASP A 583 34.34 -10.53 20.60
C ASP A 583 33.90 -10.87 19.17
N ALA A 584 33.06 -10.02 18.56
CA ALA A 584 32.65 -10.16 17.16
C ALA A 584 33.84 -10.07 16.19
N ILE A 585 34.76 -9.11 16.39
CA ILE A 585 35.96 -8.99 15.55
C ILE A 585 36.76 -10.29 15.61
N ASN A 586 37.03 -10.81 16.82
CA ASN A 586 37.82 -12.02 17.01
C ASN A 586 37.16 -13.27 16.43
N GLU A 587 35.83 -13.35 16.47
CA GLU A 587 35.08 -14.53 15.97
C GLU A 587 34.97 -14.55 14.44
N PHE A 588 34.88 -13.37 13.81
CA PHE A 588 34.65 -13.24 12.37
C PHE A 588 35.89 -12.87 11.55
N THR A 589 37.09 -12.77 12.16
CA THR A 589 38.35 -12.60 11.40
C THR A 589 38.56 -13.73 10.38
N GLY A 590 38.82 -13.38 9.12
CA GLY A 590 39.01 -14.34 8.03
C GLY A 590 37.72 -14.93 7.44
N THR A 591 36.55 -14.43 7.87
CA THR A 591 35.24 -14.79 7.29
C THR A 591 34.79 -13.74 6.26
N PRO A 592 33.90 -14.08 5.31
CA PRO A 592 33.37 -13.09 4.35
C PRO A 592 32.59 -11.94 5.01
N GLU A 593 32.21 -12.10 6.28
CA GLU A 593 31.45 -11.12 7.05
C GLU A 593 32.31 -10.18 7.90
N GLU A 594 33.65 -10.37 7.92
CA GLU A 594 34.60 -9.52 8.66
C GLU A 594 34.38 -8.03 8.36
N LEU A 595 34.12 -7.71 7.10
CA LEU A 595 33.94 -6.34 6.62
C LEU A 595 32.66 -5.68 7.15
N ARG A 596 31.60 -6.45 7.40
CA ARG A 596 30.41 -5.92 8.08
C ARG A 596 30.70 -5.56 9.52
N VAL A 597 31.53 -6.37 10.19
CA VAL A 597 31.97 -6.08 11.56
C VAL A 597 32.88 -4.85 11.61
N THR A 598 33.79 -4.67 10.64
CA THR A 598 34.65 -3.47 10.60
C THR A 598 33.87 -2.19 10.32
N ILE A 599 32.87 -2.22 9.43
CA ILE A 599 31.97 -1.08 9.20
C ILE A 599 31.19 -0.72 10.48
N ALA A 600 30.62 -1.72 11.16
CA ALA A 600 29.90 -1.49 12.41
C ALA A 600 30.83 -1.01 13.55
N ASN A 601 32.07 -1.46 13.58
CA ASN A 601 33.08 -0.95 14.51
C ASN A 601 33.45 0.51 14.23
N ALA A 602 33.43 0.93 12.95
CA ALA A 602 33.56 2.34 12.59
C ALA A 602 32.38 3.18 13.10
N ASP A 603 31.15 2.69 12.97
CA ASP A 603 29.97 3.35 13.55
C ASP A 603 30.11 3.49 15.08
N LEU A 604 30.55 2.43 15.77
CA LEU A 604 30.77 2.46 17.22
C LEU A 604 31.90 3.44 17.62
N ALA A 605 32.97 3.52 16.84
CA ALA A 605 34.04 4.51 17.04
C ALA A 605 33.55 5.95 16.84
N LEU A 606 32.65 6.20 15.87
CA LEU A 606 32.01 7.50 15.71
C LEU A 606 31.16 7.88 16.92
N MET A 607 30.41 6.92 17.48
CA MET A 607 29.61 7.15 18.69
C MET A 607 30.47 7.47 19.92
N ARG A 608 31.72 6.98 19.96
CA ARG A 608 32.73 7.36 20.98
C ARG A 608 33.33 8.76 20.75
N GLY A 609 33.20 9.32 19.54
CA GLY A 609 33.79 10.59 19.12
C GLY A 609 35.10 10.46 18.35
N ASP A 610 35.61 9.24 18.14
CA ASP A 610 36.90 8.97 17.49
C ASP A 610 36.77 8.95 15.95
N THR A 611 36.56 10.12 15.36
CA THR A 611 36.31 10.26 13.91
C THR A 611 37.47 9.80 13.03
N GLU A 612 38.72 9.94 13.46
CA GLU A 612 39.89 9.55 12.67
C GLU A 612 40.08 8.03 12.61
N LEU A 613 39.85 7.36 13.74
CA LEU A 613 39.90 5.91 13.83
C LEU A 613 38.83 5.29 12.93
N ALA A 614 37.59 5.81 12.96
CA ALA A 614 36.51 5.39 12.07
C ALA A 614 36.87 5.52 10.58
N LEU A 615 37.42 6.67 10.17
CA LEU A 615 37.85 6.89 8.79
C LEU A 615 39.02 5.98 8.38
N SER A 616 39.97 5.70 9.29
CA SER A 616 41.08 4.79 9.02
C SER A 616 40.60 3.36 8.75
N MET A 617 39.62 2.88 9.52
CA MET A 617 39.07 1.53 9.38
C MET A 617 38.33 1.38 8.05
N LEU A 618 37.51 2.36 7.67
CA LEU A 618 36.78 2.34 6.40
C LEU A 618 37.72 2.50 5.18
N ARG A 619 38.81 3.26 5.31
CA ARG A 619 39.78 3.44 4.21
C ARG A 619 40.56 2.16 3.87
N ASN A 620 40.70 1.24 4.83
CA ASN A 620 41.39 -0.03 4.63
C ASN A 620 40.59 -1.02 3.75
N ILE A 621 39.30 -0.75 3.52
CA ILE A 621 38.43 -1.59 2.69
C ILE A 621 38.72 -1.33 1.21
N THR A 622 39.05 -2.39 0.46
CA THR A 622 39.47 -2.29 -0.95
C THR A 622 38.29 -2.48 -1.93
N PRO A 623 38.41 -2.05 -3.21
CA PRO A 623 37.31 -2.17 -4.19
C PRO A 623 36.90 -3.60 -4.53
N GLU A 624 37.80 -4.57 -4.35
CA GLU A 624 37.57 -6.00 -4.63
C GLU A 624 36.78 -6.71 -3.52
N GLN A 625 36.65 -6.05 -2.37
CA GLN A 625 36.01 -6.61 -1.19
C GLN A 625 34.48 -6.35 -1.18
N PRO A 626 33.66 -7.30 -0.70
CA PRO A 626 32.24 -7.08 -0.47
C PRO A 626 31.99 -5.87 0.45
N TYR A 627 30.89 -5.14 0.26
CA TYR A 627 30.53 -3.95 1.06
C TYR A 627 31.36 -2.66 0.83
N TYR A 628 32.20 -2.59 -0.21
CA TYR A 628 32.95 -1.38 -0.55
C TYR A 628 32.08 -0.13 -0.74
N ILE A 629 30.91 -0.26 -1.40
CA ILE A 629 29.94 0.84 -1.58
C ILE A 629 29.47 1.37 -0.22
N GLN A 630 29.02 0.47 0.67
CA GLN A 630 28.53 0.84 2.01
C GLN A 630 29.64 1.51 2.84
N ALA A 631 30.86 1.01 2.76
CA ALA A 631 32.01 1.63 3.44
C ALA A 631 32.24 3.06 2.93
N LYS A 632 32.17 3.30 1.62
CA LYS A 632 32.33 4.64 1.02
C LYS A 632 31.19 5.59 1.36
N GLU A 633 29.95 5.11 1.39
CA GLU A 633 28.78 5.89 1.86
C GLU A 633 28.97 6.32 3.31
N LYS A 634 29.35 5.38 4.19
CA LYS A 634 29.67 5.67 5.59
C LYS A 634 30.81 6.67 5.73
N MET A 635 31.88 6.55 4.94
CA MET A 635 32.94 7.56 4.91
C MET A 635 32.43 8.93 4.49
N ALA A 636 31.58 8.99 3.46
CA ALA A 636 30.98 10.24 2.99
C ALA A 636 30.12 10.88 4.09
N ASP A 637 29.27 10.10 4.76
CA ASP A 637 28.44 10.59 5.87
C ASP A 637 29.28 11.20 7.00
N ILE A 638 30.43 10.59 7.32
CA ILE A 638 31.38 11.15 8.28
C ILE A 638 31.93 12.52 7.80
N TYR A 639 32.32 12.62 6.53
CA TYR A 639 32.83 13.87 5.97
C TYR A 639 31.78 14.98 5.95
N LEU A 640 30.51 14.65 5.69
CA LEU A 640 29.42 15.63 5.63
C LEU A 640 28.96 16.08 7.02
N ASN A 641 28.67 15.13 7.92
CA ASN A 641 28.02 15.42 9.20
C ASN A 641 29.02 15.80 10.31
N HIS A 642 30.15 15.10 10.39
CA HIS A 642 31.13 15.32 11.47
C HIS A 642 32.21 16.35 11.09
N ARG A 643 32.80 16.24 9.89
CA ARG A 643 33.84 17.17 9.42
C ARG A 643 33.32 18.39 8.66
N LYS A 644 32.10 18.33 8.11
CA LYS A 644 31.47 19.37 7.27
C LYS A 644 32.30 19.73 6.01
N GLU A 645 33.09 18.77 5.52
CA GLU A 645 33.99 18.93 4.38
C GLU A 645 33.31 18.46 3.08
N LYS A 646 32.57 19.37 2.44
CA LYS A 646 31.81 19.08 1.20
C LYS A 646 32.66 18.49 0.06
N ARG A 647 33.93 18.91 -0.07
CA ARG A 647 34.82 18.44 -1.16
C ARG A 647 35.18 16.96 -1.01
N LEU A 648 35.53 16.53 0.21
CA LEU A 648 35.90 15.12 0.47
C LEU A 648 34.68 14.20 0.42
N TYR A 649 33.51 14.71 0.79
CA TYR A 649 32.23 14.02 0.60
C TYR A 649 32.00 13.65 -0.88
N VAL A 650 32.09 14.61 -1.81
CA VAL A 650 31.94 14.31 -3.26
C VAL A 650 33.07 13.41 -3.77
N SER A 651 34.29 13.59 -3.27
CA SER A 651 35.43 12.76 -3.65
C SER A 651 35.15 11.27 -3.40
N CYS A 652 34.49 10.93 -2.28
CA CYS A 652 34.16 9.53 -1.97
C CYS A 652 33.25 8.91 -3.04
N TYR A 653 32.25 9.65 -3.54
CA TYR A 653 31.34 9.19 -4.58
C TYR A 653 31.95 9.25 -5.99
N ARG A 654 32.84 10.20 -6.26
CA ARG A 654 33.61 10.21 -7.52
C ARG A 654 34.54 9.01 -7.61
N ASP A 655 35.30 8.74 -6.56
CA ASP A 655 36.14 7.54 -6.45
C ASP A 655 35.31 6.26 -6.67
N LEU A 656 34.09 6.23 -6.14
CA LEU A 656 33.18 5.09 -6.28
C LEU A 656 32.76 4.87 -7.74
N VAL A 657 32.41 5.93 -8.46
CA VAL A 657 32.04 5.86 -9.89
C VAL A 657 33.25 5.50 -10.76
N ASP A 658 34.43 6.02 -10.46
CA ASP A 658 35.66 5.73 -11.21
C ASP A 658 36.09 4.27 -11.08
N LYS A 659 35.86 3.65 -9.91
CA LYS A 659 36.22 2.25 -9.65
C LYS A 659 35.12 1.26 -10.04
N LEU A 660 33.84 1.61 -9.81
CA LEU A 660 32.68 0.77 -10.05
C LEU A 660 31.59 1.56 -10.82
N PRO A 661 31.73 1.73 -12.14
CA PRO A 661 30.73 2.45 -12.94
C PRO A 661 29.45 1.62 -13.08
N SER A 662 28.41 1.99 -12.34
CA SER A 662 27.09 1.34 -12.34
C SER A 662 25.98 2.40 -12.29
N PRO A 663 24.75 2.11 -12.77
CA PRO A 663 23.64 3.08 -12.69
C PRO A 663 23.39 3.59 -11.27
N HIS A 664 23.54 2.71 -10.28
CA HIS A 664 23.38 3.04 -8.87
C HIS A 664 24.49 3.96 -8.35
N THR A 665 25.75 3.72 -8.70
CA THR A 665 26.86 4.60 -8.27
C THR A 665 26.77 6.00 -8.91
N PHE A 666 26.28 6.10 -10.15
CA PHE A 666 25.93 7.41 -10.74
C PHE A 666 24.78 8.10 -9.99
N LEU A 667 23.73 7.36 -9.60
CA LEU A 667 22.65 7.92 -8.78
C LEU A 667 23.16 8.48 -7.45
N LEU A 668 23.99 7.73 -6.72
CA LEU A 668 24.59 8.17 -5.46
C LEU A 668 25.42 9.44 -5.62
N LEU A 669 26.22 9.52 -6.70
CA LEU A 669 26.99 10.72 -6.99
C LEU A 669 26.08 11.93 -7.32
N GLY A 670 24.99 11.72 -8.06
CA GLY A 670 24.01 12.76 -8.34
C GLY A 670 23.30 13.24 -7.06
N ASP A 671 22.93 12.32 -6.16
CA ASP A 671 22.31 12.65 -4.86
C ASP A 671 23.29 13.44 -3.98
N ALA A 672 24.57 13.08 -4.03
CA ALA A 672 25.64 13.81 -3.34
C ALA A 672 25.76 15.26 -3.84
N TYR A 673 25.71 15.50 -5.15
CA TYR A 673 25.70 16.85 -5.71
C TYR A 673 24.45 17.64 -5.32
N MET A 674 23.28 17.00 -5.31
CA MET A 674 22.03 17.63 -4.86
C MET A 674 22.11 18.04 -3.38
N THR A 675 22.72 17.22 -2.53
CA THR A 675 22.93 17.51 -1.09
C THR A 675 23.86 18.70 -0.87
N ILE A 676 24.88 18.85 -1.72
CA ILE A 676 25.82 19.98 -1.67
C ILE A 676 25.26 21.28 -2.28
N GLN A 677 24.08 21.19 -2.91
CA GLN A 677 23.41 22.27 -3.63
C GLN A 677 24.11 22.64 -4.96
N GLU A 678 24.70 21.65 -5.63
CA GLU A 678 25.24 21.76 -7.00
C GLU A 678 24.36 20.97 -8.00
N PRO A 679 23.10 21.39 -8.24
CA PRO A 679 22.15 20.61 -9.05
C PRO A 679 22.50 20.53 -10.55
N GLU A 680 23.34 21.43 -11.07
CA GLU A 680 23.76 21.41 -12.48
C GLU A 680 24.63 20.18 -12.79
N LEU A 681 25.63 19.91 -11.95
CA LEU A 681 26.47 18.72 -12.06
C LEU A 681 25.66 17.45 -11.77
N ALA A 682 24.67 17.52 -10.89
CA ALA A 682 23.78 16.39 -10.63
C ALA A 682 23.00 15.96 -11.88
N ILE A 683 22.52 16.91 -12.69
CA ILE A 683 21.78 16.62 -13.93
C ILE A 683 22.66 15.82 -14.90
N GLU A 684 23.90 16.24 -15.12
CA GLU A 684 24.83 15.55 -16.03
C GLU A 684 25.08 14.09 -15.60
N VAL A 685 25.25 13.87 -14.30
CA VAL A 685 25.49 12.55 -13.72
C VAL A 685 24.23 11.68 -13.79
N TYR A 686 23.06 12.24 -13.48
CA TYR A 686 21.80 11.50 -13.59
C TYR A 686 21.46 11.14 -15.04
N GLU A 687 21.77 11.99 -16.01
CA GLU A 687 21.62 11.65 -17.43
C GLU A 687 22.52 10.48 -17.85
N GLN A 688 23.71 10.36 -17.27
CA GLN A 688 24.57 9.18 -17.48
C GLN A 688 23.96 7.91 -16.86
N ALA A 689 23.32 8.02 -15.69
CA ALA A 689 22.58 6.92 -15.09
C ALA A 689 21.39 6.48 -15.98
N LEU A 690 20.62 7.43 -16.50
CA LEU A 690 19.48 7.18 -17.37
C LEU A 690 19.89 6.56 -18.72
N LYS A 691 21.04 6.96 -19.30
CA LYS A 691 21.59 6.32 -20.50
C LYS A 691 21.87 4.84 -20.30
N LYS A 692 22.22 4.43 -19.06
CA LYS A 692 22.45 3.02 -18.70
C LYS A 692 21.14 2.29 -18.40
N ASN A 693 20.14 2.97 -17.84
CA ASN A 693 18.80 2.41 -17.60
C ASN A 693 17.67 3.34 -18.08
N PRO A 694 17.25 3.26 -19.36
CA PRO A 694 16.31 4.23 -19.96
C PRO A 694 14.87 4.19 -19.43
N LYS A 695 14.50 3.18 -18.65
CA LYS A 695 13.11 2.98 -18.15
C LYS A 695 12.93 3.28 -16.67
N ASP A 696 13.97 3.79 -16.00
CA ASP A 696 13.91 4.08 -14.57
C ASP A 696 13.22 5.42 -14.28
N GLY A 697 11.96 5.35 -13.82
CA GLY A 697 11.19 6.53 -13.43
C GLY A 697 11.73 7.27 -12.21
N ALA A 698 12.50 6.60 -11.34
CA ALA A 698 13.08 7.23 -10.15
C ALA A 698 14.21 8.20 -10.53
N VAL A 699 15.06 7.81 -11.49
CA VAL A 699 16.10 8.69 -12.06
C VAL A 699 15.45 9.92 -12.72
N ALA A 700 14.35 9.72 -13.45
CA ALA A 700 13.63 10.81 -14.09
C ALA A 700 13.03 11.80 -13.08
N SER A 701 12.48 11.33 -11.96
CA SER A 701 12.01 12.20 -10.87
C SER A 701 13.17 13.03 -10.27
N LYS A 702 14.33 12.40 -10.05
CA LYS A 702 15.52 13.11 -9.54
C LYS A 702 16.03 14.18 -10.50
N ILE A 703 16.07 13.91 -11.81
CA ILE A 703 16.43 14.90 -12.85
C ILE A 703 15.44 16.06 -12.84
N GLY A 704 14.14 15.76 -12.81
CA GLY A 704 13.10 16.79 -12.75
C GLY A 704 13.23 17.68 -11.51
N LYS A 705 13.48 17.09 -10.33
CA LYS A 705 13.73 17.83 -9.08
C LYS A 705 14.98 18.71 -9.15
N ALA A 706 16.05 18.20 -9.78
CA ALA A 706 17.26 18.98 -10.03
C ALA A 706 17.00 20.16 -11.00
N LEU A 707 16.20 19.95 -12.05
CA LEU A 707 15.78 21.02 -12.99
C LEU A 707 14.91 22.09 -12.32
N VAL A 708 14.03 21.70 -11.39
CA VAL A 708 13.24 22.64 -10.59
C VAL A 708 14.15 23.46 -9.67
N LYS A 709 15.15 22.84 -9.04
CA LYS A 709 16.15 23.52 -8.20
C LYS A 709 17.03 24.50 -8.99
N THR A 710 17.31 24.23 -10.26
CA THR A 710 18.02 25.17 -11.17
C THR A 710 17.11 26.24 -11.76
N HIS A 711 15.85 26.33 -11.34
CA HIS A 711 14.82 27.24 -11.87
C HIS A 711 14.52 27.05 -13.37
N ASN A 712 14.90 25.91 -13.96
CA ASN A 712 14.64 25.57 -15.36
C ASN A 712 13.27 24.89 -15.52
N TYR A 713 12.20 25.57 -15.11
CA TYR A 713 10.86 24.98 -14.99
C TYR A 713 10.29 24.45 -16.31
N VAL A 714 10.53 25.13 -17.44
CA VAL A 714 10.03 24.70 -18.76
C VAL A 714 10.68 23.38 -19.18
N LYS A 715 11.99 23.25 -18.94
CA LYS A 715 12.70 21.99 -19.21
C LYS A 715 12.20 20.89 -18.29
N ALA A 716 11.95 21.19 -17.01
CA ALA A 716 11.39 20.24 -16.05
C ALA A 716 10.01 19.71 -16.47
N ILE A 717 9.09 20.59 -16.88
CA ILE A 717 7.75 20.20 -17.36
C ILE A 717 7.86 19.30 -18.60
N ASN A 718 8.61 19.74 -19.62
CA ASN A 718 8.76 18.96 -20.85
C ASN A 718 9.41 17.61 -20.58
N TYR A 719 10.35 17.57 -19.63
CA TYR A 719 11.02 16.34 -19.22
C TYR A 719 10.05 15.39 -18.50
N TYR A 720 9.27 15.87 -17.53
CA TYR A 720 8.25 15.06 -16.86
C TYR A 720 7.18 14.54 -17.83
N GLU A 721 6.71 15.37 -18.77
CA GLU A 721 5.74 14.93 -19.79
C GLU A 721 6.34 13.89 -20.75
N ALA A 722 7.61 14.04 -21.14
CA ALA A 722 8.31 13.06 -21.96
C ALA A 722 8.54 11.73 -21.22
N ALA A 723 8.91 11.81 -19.94
CA ALA A 723 9.04 10.68 -19.04
C ALA A 723 7.72 9.89 -18.94
N LEU A 724 6.60 10.57 -18.70
CA LEU A 724 5.27 9.96 -18.65
C LEU A 724 4.86 9.29 -19.98
N LYS A 725 5.16 9.91 -21.12
CA LYS A 725 4.91 9.33 -22.46
C LYS A 725 5.72 8.07 -22.75
N SER A 726 6.88 7.91 -22.11
CA SER A 726 7.73 6.72 -22.26
C SER A 726 7.27 5.51 -21.43
N GLY A 727 6.15 5.63 -20.72
CA GLY A 727 5.58 4.57 -19.87
C GLY A 727 6.20 4.51 -18.47
N GLN A 728 6.76 5.63 -17.98
CA GLN A 728 7.29 5.72 -16.62
C GLN A 728 6.16 5.88 -15.58
N GLN A 729 6.49 5.55 -14.33
CA GLN A 729 5.57 5.33 -13.21
C GLN A 729 4.63 6.52 -12.90
N ASN A 730 3.43 6.21 -12.39
CA ASN A 730 2.37 7.20 -12.11
C ASN A 730 2.79 8.29 -11.11
N PHE A 731 3.74 8.02 -10.21
CA PHE A 731 4.18 8.98 -9.18
C PHE A 731 4.82 10.26 -9.75
N LEU A 732 5.34 10.23 -10.99
CA LEU A 732 5.88 11.42 -11.66
C LEU A 732 4.80 12.49 -11.94
N ARG A 733 3.52 12.10 -12.01
CA ARG A 733 2.42 13.06 -12.16
C ARG A 733 2.31 14.00 -10.95
N TYR A 734 2.68 13.55 -9.75
CA TYR A 734 2.68 14.38 -8.53
C TYR A 734 3.78 15.44 -8.56
N ASP A 735 5.00 15.04 -8.91
CA ASP A 735 6.12 15.98 -9.06
C ASP A 735 5.82 17.03 -10.14
N LEU A 736 5.11 16.64 -11.21
CA LEU A 736 4.63 17.57 -12.24
C LEU A 736 3.49 18.48 -11.73
N ALA A 737 2.52 17.94 -11.00
CA ALA A 737 1.40 18.71 -10.45
C ALA A 737 1.87 19.75 -9.42
N ASP A 738 2.75 19.38 -8.48
CA ASP A 738 3.35 20.31 -7.50
C ASP A 738 4.09 21.45 -8.21
N LEU A 739 4.84 21.13 -9.27
CA LEU A 739 5.48 22.15 -10.10
C LEU A 739 4.47 23.08 -10.79
N LEU A 740 3.40 22.52 -11.38
CA LEU A 740 2.35 23.31 -12.04
C LEU A 740 1.57 24.19 -11.05
N MET A 741 1.32 23.70 -9.82
CA MET A 741 0.74 24.47 -8.72
C MET A 741 1.61 25.68 -8.36
N LYS A 742 2.92 25.47 -8.17
CA LYS A 742 3.88 26.55 -7.89
C LYS A 742 3.93 27.59 -9.01
N LEU A 743 3.73 27.17 -10.25
CA LEU A 743 3.68 28.05 -11.43
C LEU A 743 2.28 28.64 -11.69
N ARG A 744 1.30 28.36 -10.83
CA ARG A 744 -0.11 28.80 -10.95
C ARG A 744 -0.79 28.36 -12.25
N GLN A 745 -0.35 27.25 -12.86
CA GLN A 745 -0.98 26.66 -14.05
C GLN A 745 -2.08 25.68 -13.64
N TYR A 746 -3.14 26.22 -13.05
CA TYR A 746 -4.21 25.46 -12.40
C TYR A 746 -4.96 24.49 -13.33
N GLU A 747 -5.31 24.93 -14.55
CA GLU A 747 -6.04 24.08 -15.51
C GLU A 747 -5.23 22.86 -15.98
N ARG A 748 -3.91 23.02 -16.15
CA ARG A 748 -3.02 21.92 -16.53
C ARG A 748 -2.79 21.00 -15.34
N CYS A 749 -2.64 21.57 -14.14
CA CYS A 749 -2.51 20.83 -12.91
C CYS A 749 -3.74 19.93 -12.68
N GLU A 750 -4.94 20.48 -12.82
CA GLU A 750 -6.19 19.74 -12.66
C GLU A 750 -6.25 18.53 -13.62
N LYS A 751 -5.92 18.71 -14.90
CA LYS A 751 -5.87 17.62 -15.86
C LYS A 751 -4.88 16.53 -15.45
N VAL A 752 -3.66 16.91 -15.05
CA VAL A 752 -2.64 15.95 -14.61
C VAL A 752 -3.07 15.19 -13.36
N LEU A 753 -3.72 15.86 -12.40
CA LEU A 753 -4.25 15.24 -11.18
C LEU A 753 -5.46 14.32 -11.49
N GLN A 754 -6.36 14.71 -12.39
CA GLN A 754 -7.47 13.85 -12.86
C GLN A 754 -6.98 12.63 -13.66
N GLU A 755 -5.94 12.81 -14.48
CA GLU A 755 -5.28 11.70 -15.18
C GLU A 755 -4.60 10.74 -14.19
N ALA A 756 -4.00 11.25 -13.11
CA ALA A 756 -3.48 10.40 -12.04
C ALA A 756 -4.61 9.55 -11.40
N LEU A 757 -5.76 10.16 -11.11
CA LEU A 757 -6.92 9.47 -10.54
C LEU A 757 -7.57 8.44 -11.48
N THR A 758 -7.48 8.64 -12.81
CA THR A 758 -8.10 7.77 -13.83
C THR A 758 -7.18 6.68 -14.37
N HIS A 759 -5.86 6.78 -14.17
CA HIS A 759 -4.89 5.74 -14.50
C HIS A 759 -4.56 4.80 -13.33
N ASP A 760 -4.95 5.14 -12.09
CA ASP A 760 -4.96 4.27 -10.90
C ASP A 760 -6.31 3.58 -10.51
N PRO A 761 -7.28 3.24 -11.41
CA PRO A 761 -8.50 2.53 -11.04
C PRO A 761 -8.32 1.00 -11.01
N GLY A 762 -7.08 0.50 -11.03
CA GLY A 762 -6.73 -0.93 -11.03
C GLY A 762 -6.87 -1.66 -9.68
N GLU A 763 -7.27 -0.97 -8.61
CA GLU A 763 -7.51 -1.55 -7.27
C GLU A 763 -8.95 -1.30 -6.76
N LYS A 764 -9.93 -1.10 -7.65
CA LYS A 764 -11.33 -0.93 -7.23
C LYS A 764 -12.09 -2.26 -7.22
N HIS A 765 -11.90 -3.04 -6.14
CA HIS A 765 -12.92 -3.83 -5.43
C HIS A 765 -12.28 -4.69 -4.32
N CYS A 766 -12.01 -4.10 -3.16
CA CYS A 766 -12.05 -4.84 -1.90
C CYS A 766 -13.02 -4.12 -0.99
N GLU A 767 -14.30 -4.49 -1.11
CA GLU A 767 -15.29 -4.19 -0.08
C GLU A 767 -14.94 -5.01 1.17
N MET A 768 -14.91 -4.32 2.31
CA MET A 768 -15.07 -4.86 3.65
C MET A 768 -14.00 -5.84 4.14
N GLY A 769 -13.03 -5.29 4.87
CA GLY A 769 -12.29 -6.03 5.91
C GLY A 769 -10.82 -6.26 5.59
N THR A 770 -9.96 -5.61 6.37
CA THR A 770 -8.57 -6.00 6.70
C THR A 770 -7.54 -6.04 5.56
N SER A 771 -6.76 -4.96 5.41
CA SER A 771 -5.29 -4.96 5.19
C SER A 771 -4.78 -3.51 5.12
N SER A 772 -3.93 -3.10 6.07
CA SER A 772 -3.74 -1.68 6.45
C SER A 772 -2.39 -1.04 6.11
N VAL A 773 -1.66 -1.49 5.07
CA VAL A 773 -0.33 -0.91 4.77
C VAL A 773 -0.08 -0.56 3.31
N GLN A 774 -0.40 -1.40 2.32
CA GLN A 774 -0.32 -0.98 0.90
C GLN A 774 -1.43 0.03 0.55
N VAL A 775 -2.59 -0.18 1.16
CA VAL A 775 -3.66 0.81 1.22
C VAL A 775 -3.06 2.11 1.76
N ASN A 776 -2.28 2.14 2.84
CA ASN A 776 -1.77 3.41 3.35
C ASN A 776 -0.77 4.14 2.44
N VAL A 777 0.09 3.50 1.64
CA VAL A 777 0.99 4.27 0.74
C VAL A 777 0.25 4.72 -0.51
N CYS A 778 -0.56 3.85 -1.12
CA CYS A 778 -1.40 4.21 -2.27
C CYS A 778 -2.50 5.21 -1.88
N VAL A 779 -3.13 5.02 -0.72
CA VAL A 779 -4.09 5.94 -0.09
C VAL A 779 -3.41 7.21 0.41
N CYS A 780 -2.20 7.20 0.97
CA CYS A 780 -1.49 8.45 1.32
C CYS A 780 -1.24 9.30 0.08
N VAL A 781 -0.82 8.66 -1.01
CA VAL A 781 -0.56 9.34 -2.28
C VAL A 781 -1.88 9.80 -2.92
N PHE A 782 -2.92 8.97 -2.90
CA PHE A 782 -4.27 9.30 -3.40
C PHE A 782 -4.97 10.39 -2.56
N GLU A 783 -4.81 10.38 -1.23
CA GLU A 783 -5.28 11.42 -0.32
C GLU A 783 -4.53 12.72 -0.52
N GLN A 784 -3.20 12.67 -0.72
CA GLN A 784 -2.41 13.85 -1.07
C GLN A 784 -2.90 14.49 -2.38
N VAL A 785 -3.24 13.68 -3.38
CA VAL A 785 -3.82 14.15 -4.65
C VAL A 785 -5.17 14.79 -4.45
N MET A 786 -6.06 14.13 -3.71
CA MET A 786 -7.39 14.68 -3.42
C MET A 786 -7.30 15.94 -2.56
N LEU A 787 -6.33 16.02 -1.64
CA LEU A 787 -6.07 17.20 -0.80
C LEU A 787 -5.55 18.37 -1.63
N GLU A 788 -4.57 18.15 -2.51
CA GLU A 788 -4.05 19.18 -3.41
C GLU A 788 -5.11 19.64 -4.42
N LEU A 789 -5.96 18.71 -4.90
CA LEU A 789 -7.11 19.03 -5.75
C LEU A 789 -8.19 19.81 -4.97
N ALA A 790 -8.47 19.43 -3.72
CA ALA A 790 -9.41 20.14 -2.86
C ALA A 790 -8.89 21.54 -2.51
N GLN A 791 -7.58 21.69 -2.27
CA GLN A 791 -6.92 22.97 -2.07
C GLN A 791 -7.00 23.82 -3.34
N LEU A 792 -6.78 23.22 -4.50
CA LEU A 792 -6.95 23.88 -5.80
C LEU A 792 -8.39 24.38 -5.97
N TYR A 793 -9.40 23.54 -5.73
CA TYR A 793 -10.80 23.96 -5.81
C TYR A 793 -11.14 25.06 -4.81
N LEU A 794 -10.57 25.03 -3.60
CA LEU A 794 -10.72 26.09 -2.62
C LEU A 794 -10.06 27.43 -3.06
N THR A 795 -8.98 27.37 -3.84
CA THR A 795 -8.36 28.56 -4.46
C THR A 795 -9.11 29.06 -5.69
N LEU A 796 -9.75 28.16 -6.44
CA LEU A 796 -10.61 28.48 -7.59
C LEU A 796 -12.03 28.89 -7.18
N ASP A 797 -12.32 28.84 -5.87
CA ASP A 797 -13.63 29.11 -5.25
C ASP A 797 -14.75 28.15 -5.70
N ASP A 798 -14.37 26.95 -6.17
CA ASP A 798 -15.32 25.86 -6.44
C ASP A 798 -15.61 25.09 -5.14
N VAL A 799 -16.63 25.58 -4.44
CA VAL A 799 -17.03 25.08 -3.13
C VAL A 799 -17.69 23.70 -3.21
N GLU A 800 -18.30 23.33 -4.34
CA GLU A 800 -18.98 22.03 -4.47
C GLU A 800 -17.97 20.91 -4.74
N ALA A 801 -17.05 21.13 -5.69
CA ALA A 801 -15.99 20.17 -5.98
C ALA A 801 -15.07 19.96 -4.78
N CYS A 802 -14.68 21.04 -4.09
CA CYS A 802 -13.88 20.95 -2.87
C CYS A 802 -14.58 20.14 -1.77
N GLN A 803 -15.89 20.34 -1.55
CA GLN A 803 -16.66 19.58 -0.57
C GLN A 803 -16.72 18.09 -0.94
N GLN A 804 -16.93 17.77 -2.22
CA GLN A 804 -16.96 16.37 -2.66
C GLN A 804 -15.62 15.68 -2.39
N GLN A 805 -14.50 16.32 -2.72
CA GLN A 805 -13.16 15.77 -2.48
C GLN A 805 -12.86 15.63 -0.98
N CYS A 806 -13.13 16.66 -0.17
CA CYS A 806 -12.96 16.57 1.29
C CYS A 806 -13.86 15.49 1.90
N SER A 807 -15.09 15.32 1.41
CA SER A 807 -15.99 14.27 1.87
C SER A 807 -15.53 12.86 1.46
N ALA A 808 -14.90 12.73 0.30
CA ALA A 808 -14.32 11.47 -0.15
C ALA A 808 -13.09 11.10 0.70
N ILE A 809 -12.23 12.08 1.01
CA ILE A 809 -11.09 11.90 1.92
C ILE A 809 -11.59 11.47 3.30
N LEU A 810 -12.53 12.20 3.90
CA LEU A 810 -13.02 11.91 5.25
C LEU A 810 -13.81 10.59 5.37
N LYS A 811 -14.34 10.06 4.26
CA LYS A 811 -14.92 8.70 4.21
C LYS A 811 -13.86 7.61 4.27
N ASN A 812 -12.70 7.86 3.66
CA ASN A 812 -11.59 6.90 3.61
C ASN A 812 -10.74 6.99 4.88
N ASP A 813 -10.30 8.20 5.23
CA ASP A 813 -9.61 8.52 6.48
C ASP A 813 -10.40 9.57 7.27
N PRO A 814 -11.19 9.14 8.27
CA PRO A 814 -11.91 10.06 9.14
C PRO A 814 -10.99 10.82 10.11
N VAL A 815 -9.69 10.52 10.16
CA VAL A 815 -8.68 11.14 11.04
C VAL A 815 -7.92 12.28 10.35
N ASN A 816 -8.03 12.41 9.02
CA ASN A 816 -7.26 13.36 8.24
C ASN A 816 -7.50 14.84 8.66
N GLU A 817 -6.46 15.48 9.20
CA GLU A 817 -6.52 16.82 9.78
C GLU A 817 -6.70 17.91 8.72
N SER A 818 -5.95 17.83 7.62
CA SER A 818 -6.00 18.83 6.56
C SER A 818 -7.35 18.81 5.86
N ALA A 819 -7.93 17.63 5.62
CA ALA A 819 -9.28 17.50 5.07
C ALA A 819 -10.35 18.03 6.03
N THR A 820 -10.23 17.75 7.34
CA THR A 820 -11.17 18.25 8.35
C THR A 820 -11.11 19.78 8.48
N LEU A 821 -9.90 20.36 8.46
CA LEU A 821 -9.70 21.81 8.45
C LEU A 821 -10.26 22.44 7.18
N MET A 822 -10.00 21.86 6.02
CA MET A 822 -10.50 22.36 4.74
C MET A 822 -12.02 22.29 4.66
N MET A 823 -12.63 21.22 5.19
CA MET A 823 -14.08 21.11 5.33
C MET A 823 -14.65 22.16 6.28
N ALA A 824 -14.01 22.40 7.43
CA ALA A 824 -14.43 23.42 8.37
C ALA A 824 -14.34 24.83 7.76
N ASP A 825 -13.24 25.15 7.08
CA ASP A 825 -13.05 26.41 6.34
C ASP A 825 -14.07 26.56 5.20
N LEU A 826 -14.44 25.47 4.53
CA LEU A 826 -15.45 25.45 3.47
C LEU A 826 -16.86 25.70 4.01
N MET A 827 -17.25 25.01 5.08
CA MET A 827 -18.54 25.22 5.76
C MET A 827 -18.63 26.64 6.32
N PHE A 828 -17.50 27.16 6.80
CA PHE A 828 -17.37 28.54 7.21
C PHE A 828 -17.66 29.50 6.04
N ARG A 829 -17.06 29.28 4.86
CA ARG A 829 -17.34 30.08 3.65
C ARG A 829 -18.81 30.00 3.21
N LYS A 830 -19.44 28.83 3.38
CA LYS A 830 -20.88 28.62 3.14
C LYS A 830 -21.80 29.29 4.17
N GLN A 831 -21.24 29.93 5.21
CA GLN A 831 -21.96 30.53 6.33
C GLN A 831 -22.72 29.50 7.20
N ASP A 832 -22.39 28.21 7.06
CA ASP A 832 -22.88 27.16 7.96
C ASP A 832 -21.95 27.05 9.17
N TYR A 833 -22.14 27.99 10.09
CA TYR A 833 -21.34 28.09 11.30
C TYR A 833 -21.49 26.86 12.20
N GLU A 834 -22.63 26.16 12.18
CA GLU A 834 -22.84 25.00 13.05
C GLU A 834 -22.04 23.80 12.58
N GLN A 835 -22.04 23.52 11.26
CA GLN A 835 -21.21 22.46 10.70
C GLN A 835 -19.71 22.78 10.78
N ALA A 836 -19.33 24.05 10.58
CA ALA A 836 -17.94 24.48 10.74
C ALA A 836 -17.46 24.29 12.19
N VAL A 837 -18.28 24.67 13.18
CA VAL A 837 -17.98 24.42 14.61
C VAL A 837 -17.86 22.91 14.85
N PHE A 838 -18.77 22.08 14.33
CA PHE A 838 -18.72 20.63 14.52
C PHE A 838 -17.38 20.02 14.05
N HIS A 839 -16.90 20.37 12.85
CA HIS A 839 -15.63 19.86 12.34
C HIS A 839 -14.42 20.34 13.14
N PHE A 840 -14.39 21.61 13.57
CA PHE A 840 -13.34 22.11 14.45
C PHE A 840 -13.37 21.47 15.83
N GLN A 841 -14.56 21.21 16.38
CA GLN A 841 -14.74 20.51 17.66
C GLN A 841 -14.21 19.08 17.56
N GLN A 842 -14.59 18.34 16.52
CA GLN A 842 -14.10 16.98 16.28
C GLN A 842 -12.57 16.92 16.21
N LEU A 843 -11.94 17.92 15.58
CA LEU A 843 -10.48 18.01 15.50
C LEU A 843 -9.84 18.30 16.87
N LEU A 844 -10.38 19.25 17.62
CA LEU A 844 -9.84 19.65 18.93
C LEU A 844 -10.10 18.63 20.05
N GLU A 845 -11.17 17.84 19.96
CA GLU A 845 -11.41 16.71 20.88
C GLU A 845 -10.34 15.62 20.73
N ARG A 846 -9.79 15.46 19.52
CA ARG A 846 -8.70 14.52 19.22
C ARG A 846 -7.32 15.12 19.51
N LYS A 847 -7.11 16.38 19.15
CA LYS A 847 -5.85 17.12 19.34
C LYS A 847 -6.09 18.46 20.05
N PRO A 848 -6.12 18.45 21.39
CA PRO A 848 -6.34 19.67 22.18
C PRO A 848 -5.19 20.69 22.11
N ASP A 849 -4.02 20.30 21.62
CA ASP A 849 -2.80 21.10 21.48
C ASP A 849 -2.72 21.89 20.16
N ASN A 850 -3.71 21.75 19.27
CA ASN A 850 -3.76 22.48 18.01
C ASN A 850 -4.31 23.92 18.19
N TYR A 851 -3.47 24.82 18.69
CA TYR A 851 -3.82 26.22 18.92
C TYR A 851 -4.20 27.04 17.66
N PRO A 852 -3.61 26.82 16.47
CA PRO A 852 -4.09 27.45 15.23
C PRO A 852 -5.55 27.18 14.92
N THR A 853 -6.02 25.96 15.19
CA THR A 853 -7.42 25.58 15.03
C THR A 853 -8.27 26.21 16.12
N LEU A 854 -7.79 26.19 17.37
CA LEU A 854 -8.50 26.79 18.49
C LEU A 854 -8.70 28.30 18.31
N SER A 855 -7.71 29.04 17.79
CA SER A 855 -7.86 30.49 17.53
C SER A 855 -8.92 30.77 16.48
N ARG A 856 -8.98 29.98 15.40
CA ARG A 856 -10.05 30.07 14.38
C ARG A 856 -11.42 29.71 14.94
N LEU A 857 -11.49 28.67 15.78
CA LEU A 857 -12.74 28.28 16.45
C LEU A 857 -13.23 29.40 17.38
N ILE A 858 -12.34 30.09 18.10
CA ILE A 858 -12.72 31.22 18.98
C ILE A 858 -13.34 32.35 18.15
N ASP A 859 -12.77 32.71 16.99
CA ASP A 859 -13.36 33.73 16.12
C ASP A 859 -14.73 33.29 15.56
N LEU A 860 -14.85 32.01 15.18
CA LEU A 860 -16.11 31.45 14.72
C LEU A 860 -17.17 31.43 15.84
N LEU A 861 -16.83 31.01 17.05
CA LEU A 861 -17.74 30.98 18.21
C LEU A 861 -18.16 32.40 18.62
N ARG A 862 -17.27 33.40 18.50
CA ARG A 862 -17.61 34.82 18.61
C ARG A 862 -18.72 35.17 17.63
N ARG A 863 -18.49 34.95 16.33
CA ARG A 863 -19.45 35.27 15.27
C ARG A 863 -20.79 34.53 15.43
N ALA A 864 -20.75 33.28 15.90
CA ALA A 864 -21.92 32.46 16.16
C ALA A 864 -22.68 32.82 17.45
N GLY A 865 -22.09 33.63 18.34
CA GLY A 865 -22.68 33.98 19.65
C GLY A 865 -22.54 32.89 20.72
N LYS A 866 -21.62 31.93 20.54
CA LYS A 866 -21.42 30.76 21.41
C LYS A 866 -20.07 30.81 22.16
N LEU A 867 -19.64 32.01 22.59
CA LEU A 867 -18.38 32.20 23.32
C LEU A 867 -18.32 31.42 24.66
N GLU A 868 -19.47 31.05 25.21
CA GLU A 868 -19.59 30.24 26.44
C GLU A 868 -18.95 28.84 26.31
N GLU A 869 -18.75 28.33 25.10
CA GLU A 869 -18.14 27.02 24.87
C GLU A 869 -16.61 27.04 24.91
N VAL A 870 -15.97 28.21 24.74
CA VAL A 870 -14.50 28.36 24.65
C VAL A 870 -13.76 27.86 25.89
N PRO A 871 -14.21 28.14 27.14
CA PRO A 871 -13.54 27.65 28.35
C PRO A 871 -13.37 26.13 28.39
N ARG A 872 -14.35 25.38 27.86
CA ARG A 872 -14.27 23.91 27.78
C ARG A 872 -13.03 23.47 27.00
N PHE A 873 -12.75 24.09 25.85
CA PHE A 873 -11.60 23.73 25.01
C PHE A 873 -10.26 24.17 25.63
N LEU A 874 -10.24 25.32 26.30
CA LEU A 874 -9.06 25.77 27.05
C LEU A 874 -8.74 24.82 28.21
N GLU A 875 -9.75 24.35 28.94
CA GLU A 875 -9.57 23.33 29.99
C GLU A 875 -9.12 21.98 29.44
N MET A 876 -9.63 21.58 28.27
CA MET A 876 -9.19 20.34 27.61
C MET A 876 -7.71 20.41 27.23
N ALA A 877 -7.25 21.54 26.69
CA ALA A 877 -5.83 21.77 26.39
C ALA A 877 -4.96 21.71 27.67
N GLU A 878 -5.40 22.32 28.77
CA GLU A 878 -4.70 22.27 30.06
C GLU A 878 -4.64 20.85 30.67
N LYS A 879 -5.70 20.06 30.52
CA LYS A 879 -5.75 18.67 31.01
C LYS A 879 -4.85 17.76 30.20
N HIS A 880 -4.77 17.98 28.89
CA HIS A 880 -3.90 17.21 28.00
C HIS A 880 -2.41 17.49 28.27
N SER A 881 -2.04 18.75 28.52
CA SER A 881 -0.66 19.14 28.80
C SER A 881 -0.58 20.15 29.94
N SER A 882 0.10 19.77 31.03
CA SER A 882 0.42 20.70 32.12
C SER A 882 1.35 21.85 31.68
N ARG A 883 2.06 21.67 30.56
CA ARG A 883 2.92 22.69 29.93
C ARG A 883 2.15 23.70 29.09
N ALA A 884 0.89 23.43 28.74
CA ALA A 884 0.06 24.31 27.89
C ALA A 884 0.04 25.77 28.38
N LYS A 885 0.05 26.00 29.71
CA LYS A 885 0.07 27.35 30.31
C LYS A 885 1.28 28.19 29.93
N PHE A 886 2.39 27.56 29.55
CA PHE A 886 3.63 28.21 29.13
C PHE A 886 3.75 28.34 27.61
N GLU A 887 2.86 27.70 26.85
CA GLU A 887 2.93 27.73 25.38
C GLU A 887 2.39 29.07 24.84
N PRO A 888 3.08 29.69 23.88
CA PRO A 888 2.65 30.95 23.28
C PRO A 888 1.26 30.86 22.63
N GLY A 889 0.96 29.77 21.92
CA GLY A 889 -0.33 29.57 21.25
C GLY A 889 -1.52 29.52 22.21
N TYR A 890 -1.38 28.80 23.34
CA TYR A 890 -2.39 28.78 24.40
C TYR A 890 -2.62 30.18 24.97
N ASN A 891 -1.54 30.90 25.29
CA ASN A 891 -1.64 32.26 25.83
C ASN A 891 -2.26 33.23 24.82
N TYR A 892 -1.99 33.07 23.53
CA TYR A 892 -2.64 33.85 22.48
C TYR A 892 -4.16 33.58 22.42
N CYS A 893 -4.58 32.31 22.39
CA CYS A 893 -6.00 31.93 22.36
C CYS A 893 -6.75 32.40 23.61
N LYS A 894 -6.14 32.27 24.79
CA LYS A 894 -6.71 32.77 26.04
C LYS A 894 -6.79 34.30 26.05
N GLY A 895 -5.79 34.98 25.50
CA GLY A 895 -5.82 36.44 25.31
C GLY A 895 -6.97 36.89 24.42
N LEU A 896 -7.22 36.21 23.30
CA LEU A 896 -8.35 36.48 22.41
C LEU A 896 -9.69 36.29 23.12
N TYR A 897 -9.87 35.16 23.81
CA TYR A 897 -11.11 34.89 24.57
C TYR A 897 -11.40 36.00 25.59
N LEU A 898 -10.42 36.34 26.44
CA LEU A 898 -10.57 37.38 27.47
C LEU A 898 -10.85 38.76 26.87
N TRP A 899 -10.22 39.08 25.74
CA TRP A 899 -10.52 40.30 25.03
C TRP A 899 -11.97 40.33 24.53
N TYR A 900 -12.45 39.26 23.91
CA TYR A 900 -13.83 39.17 23.40
C TYR A 900 -14.89 39.11 24.50
N THR A 901 -14.55 38.64 25.70
CA THR A 901 -15.45 38.69 26.86
C THR A 901 -15.43 40.04 27.59
N GLY A 902 -14.65 41.02 27.13
CA GLY A 902 -14.61 42.36 27.72
C GLY A 902 -13.67 42.51 28.92
N GLU A 903 -12.62 41.68 29.01
CA GLU A 903 -11.55 41.75 30.02
C GLU A 903 -10.20 42.11 29.36
N PRO A 904 -10.03 43.34 28.86
CA PRO A 904 -8.87 43.73 28.03
C PRO A 904 -7.55 43.66 28.79
N ASN A 905 -7.53 43.98 30.09
CA ASN A 905 -6.31 43.99 30.90
C ASN A 905 -5.70 42.60 31.09
N ASP A 906 -6.53 41.59 31.35
CA ASP A 906 -6.05 40.21 31.46
C ASP A 906 -5.73 39.62 30.08
N GLY A 907 -6.46 40.03 29.04
CA GLY A 907 -6.09 39.76 27.64
C GLY A 907 -4.68 40.24 27.30
N LEU A 908 -4.34 41.50 27.63
CA LEU A 908 -3.00 42.07 27.43
C LEU A 908 -1.90 41.29 28.15
N ARG A 909 -2.15 40.81 29.37
CA ARG A 909 -1.19 40.00 30.14
C ARG A 909 -0.87 38.69 29.41
N HIS A 910 -1.87 38.06 28.82
CA HIS A 910 -1.71 36.83 28.07
C HIS A 910 -1.04 37.05 26.71
N PHE A 911 -1.43 38.09 25.96
CA PHE A 911 -0.72 38.44 24.73
C PHE A 911 0.75 38.79 24.95
N ASN A 912 1.08 39.47 26.06
CA ASN A 912 2.47 39.78 26.40
C ASN A 912 3.34 38.52 26.59
N LYS A 913 2.75 37.40 27.02
CA LYS A 913 3.45 36.10 27.11
C LYS A 913 3.71 35.48 25.74
N ALA A 914 2.82 35.69 24.76
CA ALA A 914 2.96 35.19 23.39
C ALA A 914 3.83 36.11 22.50
N ARG A 915 4.02 37.37 22.89
CA ARG A 915 4.63 38.46 22.11
C ARG A 915 5.99 38.17 21.45
N LYS A 916 6.84 37.36 22.10
CA LYS A 916 8.23 37.10 21.65
C LYS A 916 8.35 35.91 20.67
N ASP A 917 7.25 35.23 20.40
CA ASP A 917 7.23 34.07 19.53
C ASP A 917 7.24 34.45 18.05
N ASN A 918 7.79 33.60 17.18
CA ASN A 918 7.88 33.90 15.74
C ASN A 918 6.53 33.80 15.03
N ASP A 919 5.68 32.85 15.42
CA ASP A 919 4.43 32.55 14.72
C ASP A 919 3.27 33.37 15.29
N TRP A 920 3.22 33.48 16.63
CA TRP A 920 2.12 34.17 17.33
C TRP A 920 2.44 35.60 17.72
N GLY A 921 3.73 35.97 17.79
CA GLY A 921 4.17 37.25 18.34
C GLY A 921 3.64 38.44 17.55
N GLN A 922 3.69 38.40 16.22
CA GLN A 922 3.22 39.52 15.38
C GLN A 922 1.72 39.78 15.56
N ASN A 923 0.89 38.73 15.54
CA ASN A 923 -0.56 38.84 15.73
C ASN A 923 -0.91 39.23 17.17
N ALA A 924 -0.15 38.77 18.17
CA ALA A 924 -0.32 39.19 19.56
C ALA A 924 -0.05 40.69 19.71
N VAL A 925 1.02 41.21 19.09
CA VAL A 925 1.34 42.64 19.10
C VAL A 925 0.26 43.47 18.43
N TYR A 926 -0.29 43.02 17.29
CA TYR A 926 -1.41 43.71 16.62
C TYR A 926 -2.64 43.82 17.54
N ASN A 927 -3.08 42.71 18.14
CA ASN A 927 -4.20 42.72 19.08
C ASN A 927 -3.91 43.59 20.32
N MET A 928 -2.66 43.58 20.83
CA MET A 928 -2.28 44.45 21.95
C MET A 928 -2.39 45.92 21.59
N ILE A 929 -1.95 46.32 20.39
CA ILE A 929 -2.06 47.71 19.91
C ILE A 929 -3.53 48.12 19.81
N GLU A 930 -4.39 47.27 19.23
CA GLU A 930 -5.82 47.55 19.15
C GLU A 930 -6.46 47.73 20.53
N ILE A 931 -6.14 46.85 21.48
CA ILE A 931 -6.62 46.98 22.87
C ILE A 931 -6.11 48.29 23.51
N CYS A 932 -4.86 48.69 23.27
CA CYS A 932 -4.33 49.95 23.82
C CYS A 932 -5.04 51.18 23.22
N LEU A 933 -5.38 51.14 21.94
CA LEU A 933 -6.03 52.25 21.25
C LEU A 933 -7.52 52.36 21.56
N ASN A 934 -8.17 51.25 21.89
CA ASN A 934 -9.58 51.21 22.24
C ASN A 934 -9.91 50.09 23.26
N PRO A 935 -9.56 50.28 24.55
CA PRO A 935 -9.73 49.24 25.57
C PRO A 935 -11.19 48.86 25.81
N ASP A 936 -12.09 49.84 25.76
CA ASP A 936 -13.52 49.69 26.06
C ASP A 936 -14.34 49.25 24.85
N ASN A 937 -13.69 49.03 23.70
CA ASN A 937 -14.30 48.69 22.41
C ASN A 937 -15.44 49.67 22.03
N GLU A 938 -15.22 50.96 22.26
CA GLU A 938 -16.16 52.02 21.89
C GLU A 938 -16.11 52.27 20.38
N THR A 939 -17.23 52.73 19.80
CA THR A 939 -17.24 53.16 18.41
C THR A 939 -16.50 54.49 18.28
N ILE A 940 -15.23 54.42 17.89
CA ILE A 940 -14.35 55.59 17.72
C ILE A 940 -14.98 56.58 16.74
N GLY A 941 -15.27 57.79 17.20
CA GLY A 941 -15.93 58.85 16.43
C GLY A 941 -17.47 58.79 16.42
N GLY A 942 -18.09 57.92 17.23
CA GLY A 942 -19.53 57.93 17.47
C GLY A 942 -19.90 58.87 18.62
N GLU A 943 -20.90 59.73 18.42
CA GLU A 943 -21.26 60.78 19.39
C GLU A 943 -22.55 60.48 20.18
N VAL A 944 -23.25 59.37 19.88
CA VAL A 944 -24.55 59.05 20.50
C VAL A 944 -24.41 58.84 22.02
N PHE A 945 -23.34 58.17 22.45
CA PHE A 945 -23.12 57.85 23.86
C PHE A 945 -22.10 58.78 24.54
N GLU A 946 -21.22 59.47 23.80
CA GLU A 946 -20.27 60.44 24.35
C GLU A 946 -20.95 61.60 25.10
N ASN A 947 -22.17 61.99 24.69
CA ASN A 947 -22.92 63.09 25.30
C ASN A 947 -23.75 62.69 26.54
N LEU A 948 -23.92 61.39 26.82
CA LEU A 948 -24.77 60.89 27.90
C LEU A 948 -24.02 60.75 29.24
N ASP A 949 -22.69 60.66 29.22
CA ASP A 949 -21.81 60.61 30.41
C ASP A 949 -21.53 61.99 31.03
N GLY A 950 -22.51 62.90 30.95
CA GLY A 950 -22.45 64.22 31.56
C GLY A 950 -21.98 64.15 33.02
N ASP A 951 -20.92 64.92 33.31
CA ASP A 951 -20.26 65.16 34.60
C ASP A 951 -19.27 64.12 35.17
N VAL A 952 -18.95 63.02 34.50
CA VAL A 952 -17.90 62.09 35.00
C VAL A 952 -16.58 62.16 34.20
N GLY A 953 -16.62 62.71 32.98
CA GLY A 953 -15.55 62.55 31.98
C GLY A 953 -14.40 63.56 31.93
N ASN A 954 -14.31 64.53 32.86
CA ASN A 954 -13.24 65.56 32.85
C ASN A 954 -12.21 65.37 33.99
N SER A 955 -11.94 64.14 34.40
CA SER A 955 -10.79 63.85 35.25
C SER A 955 -9.51 63.86 34.41
N THR A 956 -8.55 64.71 34.76
CA THR A 956 -7.19 64.73 34.19
C THR A 956 -6.56 63.34 34.10
N GLU A 957 -6.88 62.45 35.06
CA GLU A 957 -6.42 61.05 35.11
C GLU A 957 -6.86 60.22 33.89
N LYS A 958 -8.05 60.44 33.33
CA LYS A 958 -8.54 59.69 32.15
C LYS A 958 -7.76 60.09 30.89
N GLN A 959 -7.50 61.39 30.72
CA GLN A 959 -6.68 61.91 29.62
C GLN A 959 -5.21 61.46 29.72
N GLU A 960 -4.64 61.40 30.93
CA GLU A 960 -3.29 60.88 31.14
C GLU A 960 -3.19 59.38 30.85
N SER A 961 -4.22 58.60 31.22
CA SER A 961 -4.30 57.17 30.92
C SER A 961 -4.42 56.89 29.42
N GLU A 962 -5.26 57.64 28.69
CA GLU A 962 -5.36 57.57 27.23
C GLU A 962 -4.03 57.92 26.55
N GLN A 963 -3.33 58.97 27.01
CA GLN A 963 -2.01 59.32 26.48
C GLN A 963 -0.93 58.26 26.77
N LEU A 964 -0.97 57.62 27.95
CA LEU A 964 -0.07 56.53 28.29
C LEU A 964 -0.31 55.30 27.42
N ALA A 965 -1.57 55.00 27.10
CA ALA A 965 -1.95 53.91 26.22
C ALA A 965 -1.43 54.12 24.79
N VAL A 966 -1.55 55.35 24.25
CA VAL A 966 -0.98 55.71 22.93
C VAL A 966 0.55 55.57 22.91
N ARG A 967 1.26 56.05 23.95
CA ARG A 967 2.72 55.87 24.05
C ARG A 967 3.13 54.39 24.13
N THR A 968 2.30 53.56 24.72
CA THR A 968 2.53 52.11 24.81
C THR A 968 2.34 51.45 23.44
N ALA A 969 1.28 51.83 22.72
CA ALA A 969 1.06 51.40 21.33
C ALA A 969 2.21 51.80 20.40
N GLU A 970 2.72 53.03 20.50
CA GLU A 970 3.89 53.49 19.74
C GLU A 970 5.17 52.67 20.01
N LYS A 971 5.36 52.21 21.24
CA LYS A 971 6.50 51.33 21.58
C LYS A 971 6.33 49.94 20.95
N LEU A 972 5.13 49.39 20.99
CA LEU A 972 4.81 48.09 20.40
C LEU A 972 4.96 48.12 18.87
N LEU A 973 4.59 49.22 18.21
CA LEU A 973 4.76 49.40 16.77
C LEU A 973 6.23 49.28 16.33
N LYS A 974 7.18 49.77 17.14
CA LYS A 974 8.63 49.66 16.83
C LYS A 974 9.17 48.24 16.91
N GLU A 975 8.47 47.33 17.59
CA GLU A 975 8.85 45.92 17.68
C GLU A 975 8.41 45.13 16.42
N LEU A 976 7.46 45.64 15.64
CA LEU A 976 6.94 44.97 14.45
C LEU A 976 7.93 45.07 13.27
N LYS A 977 8.27 43.92 12.69
CA LYS A 977 9.05 43.81 11.44
C LYS A 977 8.31 42.93 10.44
N PRO A 978 7.25 43.44 9.79
CA PRO A 978 6.47 42.67 8.83
C PRO A 978 7.35 42.24 7.65
N GLN A 979 7.18 40.98 7.21
CA GLN A 979 7.89 40.39 6.06
C GLN A 979 7.07 40.47 4.77
N THR A 980 5.77 40.76 4.86
CA THR A 980 4.84 40.76 3.74
C THR A 980 4.45 42.18 3.32
N PRO A 981 4.18 42.43 2.02
CA PRO A 981 3.70 43.73 1.54
C PRO A 981 2.42 44.18 2.26
N ALA A 982 1.47 43.27 2.46
CA ALA A 982 0.24 43.54 3.20
C ALA A 982 0.51 43.90 4.68
N GLY A 983 1.47 43.23 5.32
CA GLY A 983 1.88 43.54 6.68
C GLY A 983 2.52 44.94 6.81
N HIS A 984 3.22 45.41 5.78
CA HIS A 984 3.72 46.79 5.74
C HIS A 984 2.58 47.81 5.62
N VAL A 985 1.54 47.54 4.83
CA VAL A 985 0.35 48.41 4.74
C VAL A 985 -0.39 48.44 6.07
N GLN A 986 -0.59 47.28 6.72
CA GLN A 986 -1.25 47.19 8.03
C GLN A 986 -0.48 47.95 9.11
N LEU A 987 0.86 47.86 9.12
CA LEU A 987 1.71 48.64 10.03
C LEU A 987 1.50 50.15 9.83
N ARG A 988 1.51 50.63 8.58
CA ARG A 988 1.25 52.04 8.27
C ARG A 988 -0.13 52.48 8.75
N ILE A 989 -1.14 51.64 8.62
CA ILE A 989 -2.50 51.95 9.08
C ILE A 989 -2.53 52.10 10.60
N LEU A 990 -1.93 51.16 11.34
CA LEU A 990 -1.88 51.20 12.81
C LEU A 990 -1.06 52.39 13.37
N GLU A 991 0.05 52.75 12.72
CA GLU A 991 0.80 53.97 13.03
C GLU A 991 -0.08 55.21 12.94
N ASN A 992 -0.91 55.30 11.89
CA ASN A 992 -1.81 56.43 11.71
C ASN A 992 -3.05 56.37 12.62
N TYR A 993 -3.51 55.18 13.03
CA TYR A 993 -4.51 55.06 14.10
C TYR A 993 -4.00 55.59 15.45
N CYS A 994 -2.71 55.44 15.77
CA CYS A 994 -2.12 56.06 16.96
C CYS A 994 -2.24 57.60 16.89
N TYR A 995 -2.01 58.20 15.72
CA TYR A 995 -2.23 59.64 15.53
C TYR A 995 -3.69 60.04 15.69
N LEU A 996 -4.65 59.23 15.22
CA LEU A 996 -6.08 59.47 15.42
C LEU A 996 -6.46 59.44 16.91
N ALA A 997 -5.90 58.49 17.68
CA ALA A 997 -6.16 58.36 19.11
C ALA A 997 -5.71 59.59 19.92
N THR A 998 -4.74 60.38 19.43
CA THR A 998 -4.34 61.63 20.10
C THR A 998 -5.43 62.72 20.10
N LYS A 999 -6.45 62.60 19.24
CA LYS A 999 -7.55 63.58 19.02
C LYS A 999 -7.07 65.01 18.69
N GLN A 1000 -5.77 65.21 18.44
CA GLN A 1000 -5.21 66.50 18.06
C GLN A 1000 -5.45 66.76 16.57
N LYS A 1001 -6.09 67.89 16.25
CA LYS A 1001 -6.46 68.24 14.87
C LYS A 1001 -5.31 68.11 13.86
N ALA A 1002 -4.11 68.60 14.20
CA ALA A 1002 -2.95 68.53 13.31
C ALA A 1002 -2.48 67.09 13.01
N ASN A 1003 -2.54 66.19 14.01
CA ASN A 1003 -2.17 64.79 13.83
C ASN A 1003 -3.23 64.01 13.05
N VAL A 1004 -4.51 64.33 13.29
CA VAL A 1004 -5.64 63.74 12.56
C VAL A 1004 -5.62 64.13 11.07
N GLU A 1005 -5.30 65.39 10.74
CA GLU A 1005 -5.15 65.83 9.35
C GLU A 1005 -3.97 65.15 8.64
N ARG A 1006 -2.84 64.92 9.34
CA ARG A 1006 -1.70 64.15 8.80
C ARG A 1006 -2.10 62.70 8.52
N ALA A 1007 -2.75 62.04 9.49
CA ALA A 1007 -3.21 60.66 9.34
C ALA A 1007 -4.20 60.53 8.17
N LEU A 1008 -5.13 61.49 8.04
CA LEU A 1008 -6.11 61.53 6.95
C LEU A 1008 -5.44 61.57 5.57
N ASN A 1009 -4.38 62.36 5.37
CA ASN A 1009 -3.66 62.42 4.10
C ASN A 1009 -3.05 61.07 3.74
N VAL A 1010 -2.45 60.37 4.72
CA VAL A 1010 -1.88 59.04 4.49
C VAL A 1010 -2.96 58.01 4.13
N PHE A 1011 -4.12 58.05 4.80
CA PHE A 1011 -5.22 57.14 4.44
C PHE A 1011 -5.76 57.40 3.02
N ILE A 1012 -5.79 58.67 2.58
CA ILE A 1012 -6.14 59.03 1.20
C ILE A 1012 -5.13 58.46 0.20
N GLU A 1013 -3.84 58.53 0.50
CA GLU A 1013 -2.79 57.93 -0.35
C GLU A 1013 -2.98 56.41 -0.50
N ILE A 1014 -3.24 55.70 0.61
CA ILE A 1014 -3.47 54.25 0.62
C ILE A 1014 -4.76 53.90 -0.16
N ALA A 1015 -5.84 54.65 0.05
CA ALA A 1015 -7.10 54.45 -0.66
C ALA A 1015 -7.03 54.80 -2.16
N ASN A 1016 -6.06 55.62 -2.58
CA ASN A 1016 -5.81 55.90 -3.99
C ASN A 1016 -4.96 54.81 -4.65
N SER A 1017 -4.00 54.21 -3.93
CA SER A 1017 -3.24 53.05 -4.44
C SER A 1017 -4.10 51.80 -4.54
N GLU A 1018 -4.92 51.55 -3.52
CA GLU A 1018 -5.81 50.40 -3.44
C GLU A 1018 -7.24 50.90 -3.30
N LYS A 1019 -7.94 50.99 -4.45
CA LYS A 1019 -9.23 51.69 -4.53
C LYS A 1019 -10.24 51.16 -3.53
N ASP A 1020 -10.28 49.85 -3.28
CA ASP A 1020 -11.29 49.17 -2.47
C ASP A 1020 -10.73 48.59 -1.15
N HIS A 1021 -9.68 49.21 -0.59
CA HIS A 1021 -9.11 48.80 0.69
C HIS A 1021 -9.98 49.23 1.89
N VAL A 1022 -10.70 48.29 2.49
CA VAL A 1022 -11.72 48.54 3.55
C VAL A 1022 -11.13 49.21 4.80
N PRO A 1023 -9.99 48.75 5.37
CA PRO A 1023 -9.42 49.35 6.58
C PRO A 1023 -9.06 50.83 6.43
N ALA A 1024 -8.54 51.24 5.27
CA ALA A 1024 -8.18 52.64 5.01
C ALA A 1024 -9.43 53.52 4.85
N LEU A 1025 -10.48 53.03 4.17
CA LEU A 1025 -11.74 53.76 4.03
C LEU A 1025 -12.43 53.96 5.39
N LEU A 1026 -12.38 52.96 6.27
CA LEU A 1026 -12.86 53.09 7.64
C LEU A 1026 -12.04 54.12 8.41
N ALA A 1027 -10.71 54.06 8.33
CA ALA A 1027 -9.82 55.01 9.00
C ALA A 1027 -10.06 56.46 8.54
N MET A 1028 -10.30 56.67 7.23
CA MET A 1028 -10.71 57.97 6.69
C MET A 1028 -12.05 58.44 7.27
N ALA A 1029 -13.04 57.55 7.35
CA ALA A 1029 -14.33 57.88 7.93
C ALA A 1029 -14.20 58.28 9.40
N THR A 1030 -13.41 57.54 10.20
CA THR A 1030 -13.14 57.88 11.60
C THR A 1030 -12.43 59.22 11.74
N ALA A 1031 -11.44 59.51 10.88
CA ALA A 1031 -10.74 60.79 10.88
C ALA A 1031 -11.69 61.96 10.54
N TYR A 1032 -12.58 61.78 9.55
CA TYR A 1032 -13.60 62.78 9.22
C TYR A 1032 -14.59 63.00 10.36
N MET A 1033 -14.98 61.96 11.10
CA MET A 1033 -15.83 62.09 12.28
C MET A 1033 -15.15 62.91 13.38
N ILE A 1034 -13.88 62.62 13.70
CA ILE A 1034 -13.11 63.40 14.69
C ILE A 1034 -12.95 64.87 14.27
N LEU A 1035 -12.80 65.14 12.97
CA LEU A 1035 -12.76 66.49 12.40
C LEU A 1035 -14.15 67.15 12.25
N LYS A 1036 -15.23 66.51 12.72
CA LYS A 1036 -16.62 66.96 12.61
C LYS A 1036 -17.12 67.16 11.17
N GLN A 1037 -16.54 66.45 10.20
CA GLN A 1037 -16.95 66.43 8.79
C GLN A 1037 -17.88 65.24 8.48
N THR A 1038 -19.01 65.17 9.18
CA THR A 1038 -19.95 64.02 9.12
C THR A 1038 -20.48 63.67 7.71
N PRO A 1039 -20.71 64.60 6.76
CA PRO A 1039 -21.18 64.22 5.42
C PRO A 1039 -20.12 63.46 4.61
N ARG A 1040 -18.83 63.82 4.77
CA ARG A 1040 -17.72 63.14 4.10
C ARG A 1040 -17.49 61.75 4.67
N ALA A 1041 -17.53 61.61 5.99
CA ALA A 1041 -17.48 60.31 6.66
C ALA A 1041 -18.59 59.37 6.16
N ARG A 1042 -19.85 59.85 6.14
CA ARG A 1042 -21.00 59.09 5.67
C ARG A 1042 -20.85 58.58 4.23
N ASN A 1043 -20.25 59.37 3.34
CA ASN A 1043 -20.04 58.97 1.95
C ASN A 1043 -19.04 57.80 1.85
N GLN A 1044 -17.97 57.80 2.64
CA GLN A 1044 -17.02 56.69 2.68
C GLN A 1044 -17.65 55.42 3.29
N LEU A 1045 -18.39 55.55 4.39
CA LEU A 1045 -19.07 54.41 5.02
C LEU A 1045 -20.15 53.80 4.11
N LYS A 1046 -20.88 54.62 3.34
CA LYS A 1046 -21.82 54.13 2.32
C LYS A 1046 -21.12 53.37 1.19
N ARG A 1047 -19.89 53.73 0.88
CA ARG A 1047 -19.07 52.99 -0.10
C ARG A 1047 -18.73 51.61 0.44
N ILE A 1048 -18.27 51.52 1.69
CA ILE A 1048 -17.99 50.23 2.37
C ILE A 1048 -19.25 49.37 2.45
N ALA A 1049 -20.40 49.95 2.80
CA ALA A 1049 -21.67 49.20 2.90
C ALA A 1049 -22.13 48.55 1.58
N LYS A 1050 -21.65 49.02 0.42
CA LYS A 1050 -21.92 48.44 -0.91
C LYS A 1050 -20.92 47.36 -1.33
N MET A 1051 -19.80 47.22 -0.63
CA MET A 1051 -18.79 46.21 -0.94
C MET A 1051 -19.26 44.82 -0.48
N ASN A 1052 -18.67 43.79 -1.08
CA ASN A 1052 -18.87 42.41 -0.66
C ASN A 1052 -18.15 42.18 0.66
N TRP A 1053 -18.87 41.60 1.63
CA TRP A 1053 -18.28 41.22 2.90
C TRP A 1053 -17.22 40.13 2.67
N ASN A 1054 -16.07 40.27 3.30
CA ASN A 1054 -15.00 39.29 3.32
C ASN A 1054 -14.66 38.96 4.78
N ILE A 1055 -13.96 37.83 5.02
CA ILE A 1055 -13.56 37.47 6.39
C ILE A 1055 -12.35 38.28 6.87
N ILE A 1056 -11.42 38.58 5.97
CA ILE A 1056 -10.14 39.21 6.34
C ILE A 1056 -10.39 40.59 6.98
N ASP A 1057 -11.32 41.36 6.41
CA ASP A 1057 -11.68 42.71 6.89
C ASP A 1057 -13.04 42.70 7.63
N ALA A 1058 -13.46 41.56 8.16
CA ALA A 1058 -14.80 41.41 8.73
C ALA A 1058 -15.05 42.34 9.92
N ASP A 1059 -14.05 42.54 10.78
CA ASP A 1059 -14.15 43.41 11.96
C ASP A 1059 -14.24 44.88 11.52
N GLU A 1060 -13.58 45.27 10.44
CA GLU A 1060 -13.65 46.59 9.83
C GLU A 1060 -15.02 46.85 9.19
N PHE A 1061 -15.60 45.84 8.52
CA PHE A 1061 -16.98 45.92 8.03
C PHE A 1061 -17.95 46.17 9.17
N GLU A 1062 -17.84 45.42 10.26
CA GLU A 1062 -18.68 45.56 11.45
C GLU A 1062 -18.53 46.96 12.08
N LYS A 1063 -17.30 47.42 12.32
CA LYS A 1063 -16.98 48.77 12.82
C LYS A 1063 -17.56 49.86 11.90
N SER A 1064 -17.50 49.67 10.58
CA SER A 1064 -18.05 50.62 9.60
C SER A 1064 -19.58 50.71 9.65
N TRP A 1065 -20.27 49.58 9.83
CA TRP A 1065 -21.73 49.55 9.91
C TRP A 1065 -22.23 50.16 11.22
N LEU A 1066 -21.53 49.90 12.33
CA LEU A 1066 -21.81 50.52 13.62
C LEU A 1066 -21.64 52.05 13.57
N LEU A 1067 -20.55 52.54 12.98
CA LEU A 1067 -20.31 53.98 12.84
C LEU A 1067 -21.35 54.65 11.92
N LEU A 1068 -21.77 53.97 10.85
CA LEU A 1068 -22.83 54.49 9.97
C LEU A 1068 -24.20 54.47 10.66
N ALA A 1069 -24.48 53.45 11.48
CA ALA A 1069 -25.68 53.37 12.30
C ALA A 1069 -25.72 54.50 13.34
N ASP A 1070 -24.59 54.81 14.00
CA ASP A 1070 -24.46 55.94 14.93
C ASP A 1070 -24.85 57.27 14.25
N ILE A 1071 -24.30 57.55 13.06
CA ILE A 1071 -24.65 58.75 12.26
C ILE A 1071 -26.15 58.79 11.93
N TYR A 1072 -26.78 57.64 11.65
CA TYR A 1072 -28.21 57.58 11.36
C TYR A 1072 -29.08 57.79 12.60
N ILE A 1073 -28.69 57.24 13.74
CA ILE A 1073 -29.36 57.43 15.04
C ILE A 1073 -29.36 58.90 15.43
N GLN A 1074 -28.22 59.59 15.28
CA GLN A 1074 -28.11 61.04 15.51
C GLN A 1074 -29.04 61.84 14.58
N SER A 1075 -29.21 61.39 13.34
CA SER A 1075 -30.10 62.02 12.37
C SER A 1075 -31.59 61.65 12.53
N GLY A 1076 -31.95 60.86 13.55
CA GLY A 1076 -33.31 60.38 13.80
C GLY A 1076 -33.83 59.34 12.80
N LYS A 1077 -32.94 58.74 12.00
CA LYS A 1077 -33.29 57.78 10.93
C LYS A 1077 -33.16 56.35 11.43
N TYR A 1078 -34.05 55.96 12.34
CA TYR A 1078 -33.98 54.69 13.06
C TYR A 1078 -34.12 53.45 12.18
N ASP A 1079 -34.96 53.48 11.14
CA ASP A 1079 -35.15 52.33 10.24
C ASP A 1079 -33.83 51.92 9.54
N MET A 1080 -33.13 52.89 8.96
CA MET A 1080 -31.85 52.65 8.28
C MET A 1080 -30.75 52.22 9.24
N ALA A 1081 -30.75 52.74 10.48
CA ALA A 1081 -29.84 52.29 11.52
C ALA A 1081 -30.14 50.84 11.91
N GLY A 1082 -31.41 50.49 12.12
CA GLY A 1082 -31.86 49.15 12.45
C GLY A 1082 -31.49 48.11 11.40
N GLU A 1083 -31.58 48.43 10.11
CA GLU A 1083 -31.13 47.54 9.02
C GLU A 1083 -29.63 47.24 9.08
N LEU A 1084 -28.80 48.26 9.32
CA LEU A 1084 -27.35 48.10 9.45
C LEU A 1084 -26.97 47.29 10.69
N LEU A 1085 -27.65 47.53 11.81
CA LEU A 1085 -27.45 46.77 13.05
C LEU A 1085 -27.85 45.30 12.88
N LYS A 1086 -29.00 45.03 12.24
CA LYS A 1086 -29.41 43.66 11.88
C LYS A 1086 -28.40 43.00 10.94
N ARG A 1087 -27.84 43.74 9.98
CA ARG A 1087 -26.79 43.24 9.10
C ARG A 1087 -25.51 42.90 9.87
N CYS A 1088 -25.09 43.74 10.82
CA CYS A 1088 -23.96 43.44 11.71
C CYS A 1088 -24.22 42.15 12.52
N LEU A 1089 -25.41 42.01 13.12
CA LEU A 1089 -25.78 40.84 13.91
C LEU A 1089 -25.94 39.54 13.11
N ARG A 1090 -26.14 39.61 11.79
CA ARG A 1090 -26.11 38.41 10.93
C ARG A 1090 -24.72 37.80 10.82
N HIS A 1091 -23.67 38.63 10.80
CA HIS A 1091 -22.27 38.21 10.67
C HIS A 1091 -21.57 38.06 12.02
N ASN A 1092 -21.98 38.83 13.03
CA ASN A 1092 -21.47 38.74 14.39
C ASN A 1092 -22.59 38.84 15.42
N LYS A 1093 -23.08 37.68 15.88
CA LYS A 1093 -24.15 37.57 16.86
C LYS A 1093 -23.74 37.97 18.27
N SER A 1094 -22.45 38.05 18.58
CA SER A 1094 -21.93 38.47 19.88
C SER A 1094 -21.61 39.98 19.96
N CYS A 1095 -21.91 40.76 18.93
CA CYS A 1095 -21.59 42.18 18.90
C CYS A 1095 -22.39 42.96 19.96
N CYS A 1096 -21.75 43.25 21.10
CA CYS A 1096 -22.37 43.98 22.21
C CYS A 1096 -22.91 45.37 21.80
N LYS A 1097 -22.12 46.14 21.04
CA LYS A 1097 -22.50 47.49 20.60
C LYS A 1097 -23.69 47.50 19.66
N ALA A 1098 -23.84 46.48 18.81
CA ALA A 1098 -25.00 46.40 17.92
C ALA A 1098 -26.31 46.27 18.74
N TYR A 1099 -26.31 45.43 19.78
CA TYR A 1099 -27.44 45.32 20.70
C TYR A 1099 -27.64 46.58 21.55
N GLU A 1100 -26.57 47.26 21.96
CA GLU A 1100 -26.68 48.52 22.71
C GLU A 1100 -27.37 49.62 21.89
N TYR A 1101 -26.98 49.79 20.61
CA TYR A 1101 -27.64 50.71 19.69
C TYR A 1101 -29.09 50.31 19.41
N MET A 1102 -29.37 49.02 19.24
CA MET A 1102 -30.73 48.54 19.00
C MET A 1102 -31.63 48.76 20.23
N GLY A 1103 -31.11 48.51 21.44
CA GLY A 1103 -31.78 48.84 22.69
C GLY A 1103 -32.05 50.34 22.82
N TYR A 1104 -31.11 51.19 22.42
CA TYR A 1104 -31.28 52.65 22.45
C TYR A 1104 -32.35 53.14 21.48
N ILE A 1105 -32.39 52.61 20.25
CA ILE A 1105 -33.45 52.91 19.27
C ILE A 1105 -34.82 52.55 19.86
N MET A 1106 -34.97 51.34 20.40
CA MET A 1106 -36.22 50.86 21.01
C MET A 1106 -36.62 51.68 22.24
N GLU A 1107 -35.65 52.13 23.05
CA GLU A 1107 -35.90 53.02 24.18
C GLU A 1107 -36.45 54.39 23.71
N LYS A 1108 -35.91 54.95 22.62
CA LYS A 1108 -36.43 56.20 22.02
C LYS A 1108 -37.81 56.02 21.42
N GLU A 1109 -38.10 54.85 20.89
CA GLU A 1109 -39.44 54.45 20.40
C GLU A 1109 -40.42 54.08 21.53
N GLN A 1110 -39.97 54.11 22.79
CA GLN A 1110 -40.74 53.74 23.99
C GLN A 1110 -41.16 52.26 24.06
N SER A 1111 -40.56 51.37 23.26
CA SER A 1111 -40.72 49.92 23.40
C SER A 1111 -39.78 49.37 24.48
N PHE A 1112 -40.11 49.61 25.75
CA PHE A 1112 -39.24 49.24 26.88
C PHE A 1112 -39.01 47.73 27.04
N ARG A 1113 -39.93 46.88 26.56
CA ARG A 1113 -39.75 45.41 26.59
C ARG A 1113 -38.70 44.95 25.61
N ASP A 1114 -38.78 45.41 24.36
CA ASP A 1114 -37.82 45.05 23.31
C ASP A 1114 -36.46 45.70 23.58
N ALA A 1115 -36.47 46.93 24.12
CA ALA A 1115 -35.25 47.60 24.59
C ALA A 1115 -34.56 46.78 25.68
N ALA A 1116 -35.31 46.29 26.68
CA ALA A 1116 -34.76 45.44 27.74
C ALA A 1116 -34.15 44.14 27.19
N MET A 1117 -34.79 43.48 26.22
CA MET A 1117 -34.25 42.25 25.61
C MET A 1117 -32.92 42.50 24.88
N ASN A 1118 -32.81 43.61 24.14
CA ASN A 1118 -31.56 43.97 23.47
C ASN A 1118 -30.48 44.35 24.48
N TYR A 1119 -30.79 45.13 25.52
CA TYR A 1119 -29.84 45.46 26.57
C TYR A 1119 -29.42 44.23 27.40
N GLU A 1120 -30.29 43.24 27.57
CA GLU A 1120 -29.98 41.97 28.22
C GLU A 1120 -28.93 41.20 27.41
N MET A 1121 -29.09 41.13 26.09
CA MET A 1121 -28.09 40.52 25.19
C MET A 1121 -26.77 41.30 25.20
N ALA A 1122 -26.81 42.63 25.18
CA ALA A 1122 -25.61 43.47 25.31
C ALA A 1122 -24.88 43.21 26.64
N TRP A 1123 -25.64 43.15 27.74
CA TRP A 1123 -25.13 42.89 29.09
C TRP A 1123 -24.51 41.49 29.23
N LYS A 1124 -25.11 40.50 28.57
CA LYS A 1124 -24.60 39.14 28.50
C LYS A 1124 -23.27 39.08 27.76
N TYR A 1125 -23.19 39.64 26.55
CA TYR A 1125 -21.98 39.60 25.73
C TYR A 1125 -20.86 40.52 26.22
N SER A 1126 -21.15 41.51 27.07
CA SER A 1126 -20.13 42.28 27.80
C SER A 1126 -19.65 41.60 29.09
N ASN A 1127 -19.98 40.31 29.31
CA ASN A 1127 -19.68 39.57 30.54
C ASN A 1127 -20.06 40.33 31.83
N GLN A 1128 -21.12 41.15 31.77
CA GLN A 1128 -21.63 41.94 32.90
C GLN A 1128 -20.60 42.94 33.49
N THR A 1129 -19.59 43.36 32.70
CA THR A 1129 -18.54 44.26 33.17
C THR A 1129 -18.89 45.74 33.06
N ASN A 1130 -19.72 46.14 32.07
CA ASN A 1130 -19.97 47.55 31.75
C ASN A 1130 -21.17 48.17 32.52
N PRO A 1131 -20.94 48.99 33.57
CA PRO A 1131 -22.01 49.48 34.46
C PRO A 1131 -23.06 50.33 33.75
N THR A 1132 -22.70 51.00 32.65
CA THR A 1132 -23.61 51.85 31.88
C THR A 1132 -24.71 51.03 31.20
N ILE A 1133 -24.36 49.86 30.64
CA ILE A 1133 -25.31 48.93 30.04
C ILE A 1133 -26.19 48.33 31.14
N GLY A 1134 -25.60 47.96 32.28
CA GLY A 1134 -26.34 47.47 33.45
C GLY A 1134 -27.37 48.49 33.97
N TYR A 1135 -27.01 49.78 34.03
CA TYR A 1135 -27.94 50.85 34.39
C TYR A 1135 -29.09 51.00 33.38
N LYS A 1136 -28.79 51.03 32.06
CA LYS A 1136 -29.79 51.11 31.00
C LYS A 1136 -30.72 49.89 31.03
N LEU A 1137 -30.19 48.70 31.25
CA LEU A 1137 -30.96 47.47 31.39
C LEU A 1137 -31.91 47.52 32.60
N ALA A 1138 -31.39 47.87 33.78
CA ALA A 1138 -32.19 47.97 35.00
C ALA A 1138 -33.28 49.06 34.90
N PHE A 1139 -33.00 50.17 34.20
CA PHE A 1139 -33.98 51.21 33.91
C PHE A 1139 -35.10 50.69 33.01
N ASN A 1140 -34.75 50.00 31.92
CA ASN A 1140 -35.74 49.44 30.99
C ASN A 1140 -36.55 48.31 31.65
N TYR A 1141 -35.96 47.48 32.53
CA TYR A 1141 -36.70 46.51 33.34
C TYR A 1141 -37.69 47.16 34.30
N LEU A 1142 -37.30 48.25 34.97
CA LEU A 1142 -38.23 49.00 35.83
C LEU A 1142 -39.42 49.54 35.02
N LYS A 1143 -39.18 50.10 33.83
CA LYS A 1143 -40.24 50.60 32.93
C LYS A 1143 -41.11 49.49 32.35
N ALA A 1144 -40.53 48.32 32.08
CA ALA A 1144 -41.24 47.13 31.62
C ALA A 1144 -42.00 46.38 32.74
N LYS A 1145 -41.96 46.88 33.99
CA LYS A 1145 -42.54 46.26 35.20
C LYS A 1145 -41.90 44.92 35.61
N ARG A 1146 -40.67 44.66 35.18
CA ARG A 1146 -39.85 43.51 35.61
C ARG A 1146 -39.00 43.91 36.82
N HIS A 1147 -39.64 44.09 37.97
CA HIS A 1147 -39.01 44.68 39.15
C HIS A 1147 -37.94 43.81 39.80
N VAL A 1148 -38.09 42.47 39.79
CA VAL A 1148 -37.12 41.53 40.35
C VAL A 1148 -35.81 41.57 39.56
N ASP A 1149 -35.90 41.42 38.24
CA ASP A 1149 -34.74 41.46 37.35
C ASP A 1149 -34.01 42.81 37.42
N ALA A 1150 -34.76 43.92 37.55
CA ALA A 1150 -34.16 45.24 37.75
C ALA A 1150 -33.32 45.31 39.04
N ILE A 1151 -33.81 44.73 40.13
CA ILE A 1151 -33.10 44.69 41.43
C ILE A 1151 -31.83 43.85 41.31
N ASP A 1152 -31.90 42.69 40.67
CA ASP A 1152 -30.77 41.78 40.51
C ASP A 1152 -29.63 42.44 39.70
N VAL A 1153 -29.98 43.12 38.61
CA VAL A 1153 -28.99 43.88 37.82
C VAL A 1153 -28.41 45.04 38.64
N CYS A 1154 -29.24 45.77 39.40
CA CYS A 1154 -28.75 46.83 40.28
C CYS A 1154 -27.76 46.31 41.34
N HIS A 1155 -28.02 45.15 41.93
CA HIS A 1155 -27.11 44.53 42.89
C HIS A 1155 -25.77 44.19 42.24
N LYS A 1156 -25.79 43.52 41.09
CA LYS A 1156 -24.56 43.18 40.35
C LYS A 1156 -23.73 44.40 39.99
N VAL A 1157 -24.36 45.49 39.54
CA VAL A 1157 -23.65 46.74 39.22
C VAL A 1157 -23.07 47.39 40.48
N LEU A 1158 -23.81 47.37 41.60
CA LEU A 1158 -23.35 47.95 42.87
C LEU A 1158 -22.28 47.12 43.57
N ASP A 1159 -22.25 45.81 43.36
CA ASP A 1159 -21.21 44.93 43.88
C ASP A 1159 -19.87 45.21 43.18
N ALA A 1160 -19.89 45.44 41.86
CA ALA A 1160 -18.71 45.83 41.08
C ALA A 1160 -18.31 47.30 41.31
N HIS A 1161 -19.29 48.21 41.38
CA HIS A 1161 -19.09 49.65 41.55
C HIS A 1161 -20.01 50.22 42.65
N PRO A 1162 -19.58 50.15 43.94
CA PRO A 1162 -20.41 50.55 45.08
C PRO A 1162 -20.90 52.01 45.05
N ASN A 1163 -20.16 52.88 44.39
CA ASN A 1163 -20.43 54.33 44.29
C ASN A 1163 -21.05 54.73 42.94
N TYR A 1164 -21.56 53.80 42.14
CA TYR A 1164 -22.14 54.15 40.83
C TYR A 1164 -23.30 55.16 40.97
N PRO A 1165 -23.24 56.34 40.32
CA PRO A 1165 -24.21 57.41 40.54
C PRO A 1165 -25.64 57.01 40.16
N ARG A 1166 -26.63 57.56 40.88
CA ARG A 1166 -28.06 57.55 40.52
C ARG A 1166 -28.77 56.18 40.53
N ILE A 1167 -28.10 55.04 40.39
CA ILE A 1167 -28.74 53.70 40.29
C ILE A 1167 -29.53 53.29 41.55
N ARG A 1168 -29.03 53.59 42.76
CA ARG A 1168 -29.74 53.27 44.02
C ARG A 1168 -31.07 54.03 44.13
N LYS A 1169 -31.01 55.35 43.97
CA LYS A 1169 -32.15 56.25 44.16
C LYS A 1169 -33.15 56.16 42.99
N ASP A 1170 -32.66 56.07 41.76
CA ASP A 1170 -33.52 56.18 40.58
C ASP A 1170 -34.14 54.86 40.15
N ILE A 1171 -33.53 53.72 40.50
CA ILE A 1171 -33.98 52.40 40.06
C ILE A 1171 -34.23 51.47 41.25
N LEU A 1172 -33.21 51.15 42.06
CA LEU A 1172 -33.30 50.12 43.11
C LEU A 1172 -34.39 50.41 44.15
N ASP A 1173 -34.42 51.62 44.70
CA ASP A 1173 -35.40 52.00 45.72
C ASP A 1173 -36.83 52.07 45.15
N LYS A 1174 -36.98 52.53 43.90
CA LYS A 1174 -38.27 52.58 43.21
C LYS A 1174 -38.79 51.18 42.86
N ALA A 1175 -37.92 50.28 42.41
CA ALA A 1175 -38.28 48.89 42.15
C ALA A 1175 -38.70 48.16 43.44
N ARG A 1176 -37.98 48.39 44.55
CA ARG A 1176 -38.34 47.83 45.88
C ARG A 1176 -39.65 48.38 46.41
N ALA A 1177 -39.91 49.68 46.24
CA ALA A 1177 -41.18 50.28 46.62
C ALA A 1177 -42.34 49.69 45.80
N ALA A 1178 -42.16 49.53 44.48
CA ALA A 1178 -43.16 48.96 43.58
C ALA A 1178 -43.45 47.46 43.81
N LEU A 1179 -42.51 46.71 44.40
CA LEU A 1179 -42.74 45.32 44.83
C LEU A 1179 -43.44 45.20 46.18
N ARG A 1180 -43.39 46.25 47.00
CA ARG A 1180 -44.05 46.30 48.33
C ARG A 1180 -45.47 46.88 48.27
N SER A 1181 -45.77 47.67 47.24
CA SER A 1181 -47.12 48.13 46.87
C SER A 1181 -47.84 47.07 46.07
#